data_AF-A0A2E3N8P1-F1
#
_entry.id   AF-A0A2E3N8P1-F1
#
_cell.length_a   1.000
_cell.length_b   1.000
_cell.length_c   1.000
_cell.angle_alpha   90.00
_cell.angle_beta   90.00
_cell.angle_gamma   90.00
#
_symmetry.space_group_name_H-M   'P 1'
#
loop_
_entity.id
_entity.type
_entity.pdbx_description
1 polymer ?
#
loop_
_entity_poly.entity_id
_entity_poly.type
_entity_poly.pdbx_seq_one_letter_code
_entity_poly.pdbx_strand_id
1 'polypeptide(L)'
;MKRLTILVPLLVALLCPLLMSDKKAEDTKHIVFIAGNRSHGPGEHEFYAGCTLLAKALNEQSGLNVKATVLRANWPKEDKAIVESADTIVIYADHVSAHGGQWEFLNELAKKGVGMVFMHYAVHPSKEIGEKYYRPWIGGAMESGWSVNPHWVADLSIIQDHEIGNGVPEKVICLDEWYYNMRFVEDREKVLDLFTAVPTRKNMHRYINMWNKNGVEGLEKQQTLMWGYERPEGGRGVGFVGGHYHHSWAVDGLRKAVLNAIVWTAGMKVPEEGVLSKSPTEEELNVNLDKKGRVKRIKIPDPAAWKKLPPAKIQTDREAGFNKGAGAKVRPAPAPQKKSSPSVASPEPALAGKEIQPEVTPLPKAIPDTDIQLPGDLEITTWAEGPMLARPLSMDTDHAGRIWVAERHATDTHPNGSRIVILEDKDHDGKADKSHVFIEDGALEGPLEISVFGNRVVAFNPPHLTVYTDTNENLLFEPEIDKRENLLSGFKRGRDTDSVPAIFGGPDGRWYFGHDQAGAEFKDKGGVNFIVRSPSLRDEPNKPENDRDLASQTSGDGKVWVGGFAASVNPDGSGLRIVGHGFNRGVGQTMTSFGDMFQNDQSDAGSSRVTWLMEGGFLGFCSPDGQRNWQIDQRPGQPQSDAEWRQWDPGTLSAGDIYERGSPRGMCFYENGALPGRYAGLLASCDAQRGEVFGYFPVTEKSNFKLERFSLVKSKTPGEFHPVDILVGADGALYLATADSLENPPSTREISPTAGTIYRIAPKNFLSKPRPTHKDPIKRALALLSSPAQNVRFSGLETLRTAREKALPALRGMLGHYDGYLQARAVWVLPHLGAEGKRITRSLLESPDASTRLLAFRSLRGAGEDFLGGAAQLIPGGLLRKFYSEEPSPAVRREVVLSLRDANPQQKATSVSYFLRRCSASDPAYLEACGLASEGAEDLIWSRLKILAGISLALEWPEAFAKITWRLRPSTAILDLRKRALSESLSDDARIMAVETLAFSRDIEVVRTLIEIAKSKGPVGKEARRWLFHLAETRWSDLNLAPLLKAHGIIEQEN
;
A
#
# COMPACT_ATOMS: atom_id res chain seq x y z
N MET A 1 84.68 13.05 37.77
CA MET A 1 85.33 14.26 37.19
C MET A 1 84.93 14.39 35.72
N LYS A 2 85.13 15.59 35.14
CA LYS A 2 85.20 15.99 33.71
C LYS A 2 84.63 15.07 32.59
N ARG A 3 83.91 15.73 31.67
CA ARG A 3 83.60 15.31 30.29
C ARG A 3 84.84 14.81 29.51
N LEU A 4 84.64 13.90 28.54
CA LEU A 4 85.03 14.09 27.13
C LEU A 4 84.36 13.00 26.24
N THR A 5 83.26 13.24 25.51
CA THR A 5 83.05 13.75 24.12
C THR A 5 83.44 12.84 22.92
N ILE A 6 82.56 12.86 21.90
CA ILE A 6 82.79 12.78 20.43
C ILE A 6 82.54 11.46 19.63
N LEU A 7 81.59 11.60 18.67
CA LEU A 7 81.29 10.93 17.39
C LEU A 7 80.92 9.43 17.22
N VAL A 8 79.62 9.22 17.05
CA VAL A 8 78.90 8.40 16.02
C VAL A 8 79.51 8.61 14.61
N PRO A 9 79.66 7.60 13.70
CA PRO A 9 78.51 6.91 13.08
C PRO A 9 78.63 5.42 12.61
N LEU A 10 77.47 4.90 12.18
CA LEU A 10 77.20 3.69 11.37
C LEU A 10 77.32 2.28 12.01
N LEU A 11 76.36 1.41 11.63
CA LEU A 11 76.35 -0.06 11.69
C LEU A 11 76.60 -0.79 13.04
N VAL A 12 75.92 -0.39 14.13
CA VAL A 12 75.33 -1.39 15.06
C VAL A 12 73.95 -0.91 15.52
N ALA A 13 72.90 -1.37 14.84
CA ALA A 13 71.50 -1.13 15.18
C ALA A 13 70.66 -2.41 14.98
N LEU A 14 71.22 -3.54 15.41
CA LEU A 14 70.65 -4.88 15.24
C LEU A 14 70.93 -5.71 16.50
N LEU A 15 69.89 -6.42 16.95
CA LEU A 15 69.82 -7.31 18.13
C LEU A 15 69.71 -6.62 19.50
N CYS A 16 68.63 -6.98 20.22
CA CYS A 16 68.15 -6.45 21.50
C CYS A 16 67.74 -4.95 21.48
N PRO A 17 66.57 -4.57 22.04
CA PRO A 17 65.79 -5.28 23.07
C PRO A 17 64.42 -5.79 22.59
N LEU A 18 63.87 -6.80 23.28
CA LEU A 18 62.41 -7.02 23.42
C LEU A 18 62.11 -7.98 24.59
N LEU A 19 62.22 -7.46 25.80
CA LEU A 19 61.58 -8.01 27.00
C LEU A 19 60.67 -6.93 27.61
N MET A 20 59.68 -6.54 26.82
CA MET A 20 58.47 -5.90 27.32
C MET A 20 57.31 -6.82 26.98
N SER A 21 56.47 -7.13 27.97
CA SER A 21 55.24 -7.89 27.74
C SER A 21 54.28 -7.01 26.98
N ASP A 22 53.95 -7.37 25.74
CA ASP A 22 52.87 -6.73 25.01
C ASP A 22 51.56 -6.88 25.80
N LYS A 23 51.10 -5.79 26.42
CA LYS A 23 49.69 -5.64 26.75
C LYS A 23 48.94 -5.54 25.44
N LYS A 24 48.56 -6.71 24.90
CA LYS A 24 47.68 -6.85 23.75
C LYS A 24 46.52 -5.88 23.92
N ALA A 25 46.37 -4.94 22.99
CA ALA A 25 45.28 -3.97 23.04
C ALA A 25 43.96 -4.75 23.11
N GLU A 26 43.15 -4.43 24.10
CA GLU A 26 41.86 -5.10 24.30
C GLU A 26 40.92 -4.66 23.17
N ASP A 27 40.25 -5.62 22.54
CA ASP A 27 39.49 -5.38 21.31
C ASP A 27 38.11 -4.79 21.66
N THR A 28 37.72 -3.68 21.02
CA THR A 28 36.52 -2.92 21.40
C THR A 28 35.26 -3.65 20.95
N LYS A 29 34.50 -4.19 21.90
CA LYS A 29 33.33 -5.04 21.62
C LYS A 29 32.14 -4.25 21.08
N HIS A 30 31.60 -4.67 19.94
CA HIS A 30 30.54 -3.95 19.23
C HIS A 30 29.17 -4.57 19.50
N ILE A 31 28.30 -3.80 20.14
CA ILE A 31 26.96 -4.18 20.55
C ILE A 31 25.96 -3.42 19.68
N VAL A 32 25.10 -4.11 18.94
CA VAL A 32 24.15 -3.49 18.02
C VAL A 32 22.72 -3.72 18.52
N PHE A 33 22.10 -2.65 19.01
CA PHE A 33 20.69 -2.63 19.35
C PHE A 33 19.86 -2.41 18.09
N ILE A 34 18.81 -3.20 17.89
CA ILE A 34 17.81 -3.00 16.84
C ILE A 34 16.46 -2.75 17.52
N ALA A 35 16.03 -1.49 17.51
CA ALA A 35 14.78 -1.06 18.13
C ALA A 35 13.58 -1.31 17.20
N GLY A 36 12.54 -1.97 17.71
CA GLY A 36 11.29 -2.24 17.00
C GLY A 36 10.53 -1.01 16.51
N ASN A 37 9.58 -1.25 15.62
CA ASN A 37 8.65 -0.22 15.15
C ASN A 37 7.65 0.20 16.25
N ARG A 38 7.04 1.38 16.08
CA ARG A 38 6.13 1.98 17.07
C ARG A 38 4.85 1.16 17.26
N SER A 39 4.52 0.84 18.50
CA SER A 39 3.19 0.34 18.89
C SER A 39 2.81 0.81 20.32
N HIS A 40 1.59 0.49 20.76
CA HIS A 40 1.03 0.81 22.09
C HIS A 40 1.00 2.31 22.45
N GLY A 41 0.60 2.64 23.69
CA GLY A 41 0.43 4.00 24.18
C GLY A 41 1.71 4.64 24.74
N PRO A 42 1.67 5.93 25.13
CA PRO A 42 2.80 6.60 25.77
C PRO A 42 3.30 5.88 27.04
N GLY A 43 4.58 5.52 27.04
CA GLY A 43 5.24 4.75 28.09
C GLY A 43 5.14 3.23 27.95
N GLU A 44 4.44 2.72 26.94
CA GLU A 44 4.39 1.31 26.55
C GLU A 44 5.17 1.13 25.23
N HIS A 45 5.92 0.03 25.06
CA HIS A 45 6.65 -0.31 23.82
C HIS A 45 7.56 0.83 23.30
N GLU A 46 8.27 1.52 24.20
CA GLU A 46 9.18 2.64 23.88
C GLU A 46 10.57 2.10 23.48
N PHE A 47 10.60 1.24 22.46
CA PHE A 47 11.77 0.44 22.08
C PHE A 47 13.01 1.29 21.81
N TYR A 48 12.88 2.33 20.99
CA TYR A 48 14.01 3.19 20.64
C TYR A 48 14.54 3.96 21.84
N ALA A 49 13.66 4.45 22.72
CA ALA A 49 14.05 5.12 23.95
C ALA A 49 14.84 4.18 24.87
N GLY A 50 14.35 2.94 25.05
CA GLY A 50 15.02 1.93 25.89
C GLY A 50 16.37 1.48 25.31
N CYS A 51 16.45 1.18 24.01
CA CYS A 51 17.71 0.89 23.33
C CYS A 51 18.72 2.04 23.48
N THR A 52 18.28 3.29 23.32
CA THR A 52 19.14 4.46 23.46
C THR A 52 19.62 4.65 24.91
N LEU A 53 18.76 4.40 25.90
CA LEU A 53 19.10 4.47 27.32
C LEU A 53 20.11 3.38 27.73
N LEU A 54 19.93 2.15 27.26
CA LEU A 54 20.86 1.04 27.51
C LEU A 54 22.20 1.23 26.76
N ALA A 55 22.16 1.66 25.50
CA ALA A 55 23.38 2.00 24.74
C ALA A 55 24.14 3.18 25.37
N LYS A 56 23.44 4.19 25.90
CA LYS A 56 24.04 5.29 26.66
C LYS A 56 24.77 4.78 27.91
N ALA A 57 24.16 3.86 28.66
CA ALA A 57 24.80 3.24 29.82
C ALA A 57 26.09 2.50 29.43
N LEU A 58 26.06 1.71 28.34
CA LEU A 58 27.24 1.02 27.82
C LEU A 58 28.33 1.99 27.37
N ASN A 59 28.02 2.97 26.53
CA ASN A 59 29.00 3.90 25.95
C ASN A 59 29.58 4.92 26.96
N GLU A 60 28.75 5.48 27.84
CA GLU A 60 29.13 6.66 28.64
C GLU A 60 29.36 6.36 30.13
N GLN A 61 28.94 5.19 30.63
CA GLN A 61 28.79 4.96 32.07
C GLN A 61 29.45 3.66 32.55
N SER A 62 29.55 2.64 31.69
CA SER A 62 30.03 1.31 32.06
C SER A 62 31.52 1.26 32.44
N GLY A 63 32.34 2.13 31.84
CA GLY A 63 33.80 2.05 31.90
C GLY A 63 34.41 0.89 31.09
N LEU A 64 33.60 0.14 30.34
CA LEU A 64 34.03 -1.00 29.53
C LEU A 64 34.50 -0.57 28.14
N ASN A 65 35.39 -1.36 27.55
CA ASN A 65 35.84 -1.19 26.16
C ASN A 65 34.79 -1.71 25.16
N VAL A 66 33.65 -1.01 25.09
CA VAL A 66 32.50 -1.34 24.25
C VAL A 66 32.09 -0.18 23.35
N LYS A 67 31.46 -0.51 22.22
CA LYS A 67 30.75 0.42 21.35
C LYS A 67 29.32 -0.09 21.17
N ALA A 68 28.35 0.63 21.72
CA ALA A 68 26.92 0.36 21.55
C ALA A 68 26.32 1.25 20.45
N THR A 69 25.86 0.64 19.36
CA THR A 69 25.19 1.30 18.22
C THR A 69 23.68 1.01 18.27
N VAL A 70 22.83 2.00 17.95
CA VAL A 70 21.36 1.84 17.97
C VAL A 70 20.77 2.06 16.58
N LEU A 71 20.27 0.97 15.99
CA LEU A 71 19.53 0.95 14.73
C LEU A 71 18.02 0.93 15.00
N ARG A 72 17.22 1.22 13.97
CA ARG A 72 15.76 1.04 13.95
C ARG A 72 15.40 -0.16 13.09
N ALA A 73 14.21 -0.72 13.31
CA ALA A 73 13.66 -1.88 12.61
C ALA A 73 13.84 -1.87 11.08
N ASN A 74 13.67 -0.72 10.43
CA ASN A 74 13.77 -0.57 8.97
C ASN A 74 15.20 -0.14 8.56
N TRP A 75 16.25 -0.76 9.11
CA TRP A 75 17.63 -0.36 8.83
C TRP A 75 18.02 -0.65 7.35
N PRO A 76 18.62 0.32 6.64
CA PRO A 76 18.94 0.21 5.21
C PRO A 76 20.07 -0.79 4.92
N LYS A 77 20.21 -1.21 3.65
CA LYS A 77 21.29 -2.13 3.22
C LYS A 77 22.70 -1.65 3.60
N GLU A 78 22.90 -0.34 3.75
CA GLU A 78 24.17 0.29 4.16
C GLU A 78 24.55 -0.07 5.60
N ASP A 79 23.58 -0.14 6.53
CA ASP A 79 23.81 -0.53 7.92
C ASP A 79 24.15 -2.02 8.09
N LYS A 80 24.08 -2.83 7.02
CA LYS A 80 24.39 -4.26 7.07
C LYS A 80 25.80 -4.54 7.60
N ALA A 81 26.78 -3.71 7.24
CA ALA A 81 28.15 -3.82 7.75
C ALA A 81 28.25 -3.53 9.26
N ILE A 82 27.34 -2.72 9.82
CA ILE A 82 27.24 -2.48 11.27
C ILE A 82 26.75 -3.74 11.97
N VAL A 83 25.73 -4.41 11.43
CA VAL A 83 25.18 -5.66 11.98
C VAL A 83 26.14 -6.85 11.79
N GLU A 84 26.86 -6.92 10.66
CA GLU A 84 27.86 -7.96 10.40
C GLU A 84 29.13 -7.84 11.26
N SER A 85 29.40 -6.65 11.81
CA SER A 85 30.51 -6.38 12.72
C SER A 85 30.09 -6.42 14.21
N ALA A 86 28.93 -6.97 14.54
CA ALA A 86 28.45 -7.07 15.91
C ALA A 86 29.03 -8.31 16.64
N ASP A 87 29.56 -8.12 17.85
CA ASP A 87 29.79 -9.19 18.82
C ASP A 87 28.48 -9.60 19.52
N THR A 88 27.49 -8.72 19.55
CA THR A 88 26.15 -8.99 20.06
C THR A 88 25.10 -8.14 19.37
N ILE A 89 23.97 -8.78 19.03
CA ILE A 89 22.77 -8.12 18.51
C ILE A 89 21.68 -8.16 19.58
N VAL A 90 21.12 -7.00 19.91
CA VAL A 90 20.06 -6.82 20.92
C VAL A 90 18.77 -6.39 20.24
N ILE A 91 17.82 -7.30 20.11
CA ILE A 91 16.53 -7.07 19.46
C ILE A 91 15.47 -6.81 20.53
N TYR A 92 15.01 -5.56 20.62
CA TYR A 92 13.96 -5.11 21.55
C TYR A 92 12.82 -4.51 20.72
N ALA A 93 11.76 -5.29 20.54
CA ALA A 93 10.79 -5.05 19.48
C ALA A 93 9.42 -5.69 19.75
N ASP A 94 8.44 -5.31 18.92
CA ASP A 94 7.13 -5.95 18.84
C ASP A 94 7.20 -7.15 17.89
N HIS A 95 7.04 -8.38 18.39
CA HIS A 95 7.09 -9.63 17.62
C HIS A 95 8.36 -9.69 16.74
N VAL A 96 8.22 -9.86 15.42
CA VAL A 96 9.36 -9.94 14.49
C VAL A 96 9.61 -8.62 13.74
N SER A 97 9.06 -7.50 14.21
CA SER A 97 9.04 -6.23 13.47
C SER A 97 10.42 -5.60 13.20
N ALA A 98 11.47 -6.04 13.89
CA ALA A 98 12.83 -5.51 13.76
C ALA A 98 13.78 -6.34 12.86
N HIS A 99 13.37 -7.56 12.48
CA HIS A 99 14.26 -8.57 11.91
C HIS A 99 13.54 -9.62 11.05
N GLY A 100 12.22 -9.51 10.89
CA GLY A 100 11.42 -10.41 10.08
C GLY A 100 11.93 -10.51 8.64
N GLY A 101 12.15 -11.74 8.17
CA GLY A 101 12.71 -12.00 6.83
C GLY A 101 14.25 -12.01 6.77
N GLN A 102 14.96 -11.55 7.82
CA GLN A 102 16.42 -11.60 7.91
C GLN A 102 16.93 -12.92 8.52
N TRP A 103 16.12 -13.97 8.50
CA TRP A 103 16.30 -15.19 9.30
C TRP A 103 17.64 -15.87 9.08
N GLU A 104 17.98 -16.23 7.85
CA GLU A 104 19.25 -16.92 7.55
C GLU A 104 20.46 -16.00 7.70
N PHE A 105 20.30 -14.67 7.51
CA PHE A 105 21.36 -13.71 7.77
C PHE A 105 21.75 -13.68 9.26
N LEU A 106 20.77 -13.58 10.16
CA LEU A 106 21.01 -13.70 11.59
C LEU A 106 21.45 -15.11 12.01
N ASN A 107 21.03 -16.15 11.27
CA ASN A 107 21.48 -17.53 11.49
C ASN A 107 22.99 -17.68 11.22
N GLU A 108 23.50 -17.13 10.11
CA GLU A 108 24.93 -17.14 9.80
C GLU A 108 25.76 -16.30 10.79
N LEU A 109 25.20 -15.25 11.39
CA LEU A 109 25.85 -14.53 12.49
C LEU A 109 25.84 -15.35 13.80
N ALA A 110 24.72 -15.99 14.15
CA ALA A 110 24.63 -16.87 15.32
C ALA A 110 25.62 -18.05 15.25
N LYS A 111 25.77 -18.66 14.07
CA LYS A 111 26.76 -19.72 13.78
C LYS A 111 28.21 -19.24 13.87
N LYS A 112 28.48 -17.96 13.60
CA LYS A 112 29.81 -17.33 13.81
C LYS A 112 30.07 -16.97 15.28
N GLY A 113 29.18 -17.34 16.20
CA GLY A 113 29.32 -17.08 17.63
C GLY A 113 28.76 -15.73 18.10
N VAL A 114 28.17 -14.91 17.23
CA VAL A 114 27.62 -13.59 17.59
C VAL A 114 26.54 -13.75 18.67
N GLY A 115 26.62 -12.93 19.72
CA GLY A 115 25.67 -12.92 20.82
C GLY A 115 24.26 -12.50 20.38
N MET A 116 23.23 -13.16 20.92
CA MET A 116 21.84 -12.96 20.50
C MET A 116 20.96 -12.63 21.71
N VAL A 117 20.47 -11.40 21.84
CA VAL A 117 19.60 -10.97 22.94
C VAL A 117 18.24 -10.57 22.39
N PHE A 118 17.17 -11.21 22.85
CA PHE A 118 15.79 -10.91 22.45
C PHE A 118 14.98 -10.45 23.66
N MET A 119 14.36 -9.29 23.53
CA MET A 119 13.74 -8.56 24.65
C MET A 119 12.27 -8.22 24.37
N HIS A 120 11.46 -8.40 25.41
CA HIS A 120 10.01 -8.22 25.38
C HIS A 120 9.34 -9.10 24.30
N TYR A 121 8.30 -8.61 23.61
CA TYR A 121 7.56 -9.37 22.59
C TYR A 121 8.42 -9.86 21.42
N ALA A 122 9.67 -9.41 21.29
CA ALA A 122 10.64 -9.97 20.35
C ALA A 122 10.86 -11.48 20.53
N VAL A 123 10.68 -12.02 21.75
CA VAL A 123 10.77 -13.47 22.06
C VAL A 123 9.60 -14.31 21.52
N HIS A 124 8.61 -13.70 20.85
CA HIS A 124 7.42 -14.36 20.31
C HIS A 124 7.44 -14.43 18.78
N PRO A 125 8.03 -15.48 18.19
CA PRO A 125 7.90 -15.83 16.78
C PRO A 125 6.65 -16.70 16.50
N SER A 126 6.43 -17.07 15.23
CA SER A 126 5.59 -18.24 14.92
C SER A 126 6.22 -19.51 15.50
N LYS A 127 5.44 -20.59 15.65
CA LYS A 127 5.97 -21.86 16.20
C LYS A 127 7.17 -22.36 15.40
N GLU A 128 7.07 -22.32 14.08
CA GLU A 128 8.03 -22.84 13.11
C GLU A 128 9.35 -22.04 13.13
N ILE A 129 9.25 -20.72 13.22
CA ILE A 129 10.40 -19.81 13.36
C ILE A 129 11.02 -19.94 14.76
N GLY A 130 10.19 -20.15 15.79
CA GLY A 130 10.64 -20.42 17.16
C GLY A 130 11.42 -21.73 17.28
N GLU A 131 10.96 -22.75 16.57
CA GLU A 131 11.57 -24.08 16.48
C GLU A 131 12.87 -24.06 15.68
N LYS A 132 12.87 -23.46 14.48
CA LYS A 132 14.05 -23.45 13.60
C LYS A 132 15.17 -22.51 14.06
N TYR A 133 14.84 -21.37 14.67
CA TYR A 133 15.83 -20.32 14.95
C TYR A 133 15.94 -19.96 16.43
N TYR A 134 14.85 -19.60 17.10
CA TYR A 134 14.94 -19.03 18.46
C TYR A 134 15.43 -20.04 19.50
N ARG A 135 14.89 -21.26 19.51
CA ARG A 135 15.35 -22.30 20.45
C ARG A 135 16.84 -22.62 20.23
N PRO A 136 17.36 -22.76 18.99
CA PRO A 136 18.81 -22.80 18.73
C PRO A 136 19.61 -21.53 19.10
N TRP A 137 19.08 -20.31 18.90
CA TRP A 137 19.83 -19.07 19.10
C TRP A 137 19.93 -18.66 20.58
N ILE A 138 18.83 -18.78 21.32
CA ILE A 138 18.66 -18.27 22.69
C ILE A 138 18.04 -19.28 23.67
N GLY A 139 17.93 -20.56 23.32
CA GLY A 139 17.47 -21.63 24.22
C GLY A 139 15.96 -21.69 24.47
N GLY A 140 15.19 -20.66 24.08
CA GLY A 140 13.75 -20.62 24.33
C GLY A 140 12.99 -19.55 23.53
N ALA A 141 11.66 -19.68 23.50
CA ALA A 141 10.73 -18.76 22.84
C ALA A 141 9.35 -18.77 23.50
N MET A 142 8.56 -17.71 23.28
CA MET A 142 7.13 -17.70 23.56
C MET A 142 6.37 -18.42 22.44
N GLU A 143 5.35 -19.22 22.75
CA GLU A 143 4.53 -19.94 21.76
C GLU A 143 3.03 -19.65 21.93
N SER A 144 2.39 -19.20 20.85
CA SER A 144 0.96 -18.92 20.82
C SER A 144 0.09 -20.14 21.17
N GLY A 145 -0.79 -19.98 22.16
CA GLY A 145 -1.64 -21.04 22.70
C GLY A 145 -1.01 -21.89 23.81
N TRP A 146 0.31 -21.77 24.01
CA TRP A 146 1.04 -22.39 25.12
C TRP A 146 1.39 -21.37 26.20
N SER A 147 2.12 -20.32 25.84
CA SER A 147 2.57 -19.25 26.72
C SER A 147 1.47 -18.23 27.03
N VAL A 148 1.67 -17.42 28.07
CA VAL A 148 0.76 -16.32 28.45
C VAL A 148 1.52 -15.02 28.71
N ASN A 149 0.87 -13.88 28.48
CA ASN A 149 1.41 -12.53 28.64
C ASN A 149 0.56 -11.61 29.55
N PRO A 150 0.34 -11.93 30.84
CA PRO A 150 -0.37 -11.02 31.73
C PRO A 150 0.55 -9.92 32.28
N HIS A 151 -0.03 -8.82 32.78
CA HIS A 151 0.72 -7.80 33.54
C HIS A 151 0.61 -8.07 35.04
N TRP A 152 1.76 -8.12 35.74
CA TRP A 152 1.82 -8.43 37.17
C TRP A 152 3.06 -7.82 37.85
N VAL A 153 3.04 -7.75 39.18
CA VAL A 153 4.22 -7.37 39.98
C VAL A 153 5.04 -8.62 40.28
N ALA A 154 6.13 -8.79 39.54
CA ALA A 154 7.10 -9.83 39.83
C ALA A 154 7.98 -9.42 41.01
N ASP A 155 8.23 -10.37 41.92
CA ASP A 155 9.32 -10.33 42.88
C ASP A 155 10.44 -11.20 42.27
N LEU A 156 11.27 -10.58 41.43
CA LEU A 156 12.26 -11.25 40.60
C LEU A 156 13.39 -11.76 41.48
N SER A 157 13.59 -13.06 41.50
CA SER A 157 14.79 -13.70 42.01
C SER A 157 15.85 -13.71 40.91
N ILE A 158 16.99 -13.09 41.19
CA ILE A 158 18.11 -12.98 40.24
C ILE A 158 19.14 -14.04 40.59
N ILE A 159 19.66 -14.77 39.59
CA ILE A 159 20.79 -15.70 39.75
C ILE A 159 21.98 -15.01 40.44
N GLN A 160 22.70 -15.69 41.34
CA GLN A 160 23.80 -15.11 42.13
C GLN A 160 25.13 -15.87 41.97
N ASP A 161 25.05 -17.12 41.53
CA ASP A 161 26.15 -18.04 41.22
C ASP A 161 26.62 -17.96 39.75
N HIS A 162 26.13 -16.97 39.00
CA HIS A 162 26.51 -16.70 37.62
C HIS A 162 26.81 -15.20 37.43
N GLU A 163 27.76 -14.87 36.54
CA GLU A 163 28.30 -13.50 36.40
C GLU A 163 27.26 -12.43 35.99
N ILE A 164 26.11 -12.84 35.43
CA ILE A 164 24.98 -11.93 35.17
C ILE A 164 24.36 -11.36 36.47
N GLY A 165 24.51 -12.06 37.59
CA GLY A 165 24.09 -11.60 38.93
C GLY A 165 24.98 -10.53 39.55
N ASN A 166 26.19 -10.31 39.00
CA ASN A 166 27.20 -9.45 39.62
C ASN A 166 26.68 -8.04 39.94
N GLY A 167 26.81 -7.63 41.20
CA GLY A 167 26.33 -6.34 41.72
C GLY A 167 24.81 -6.10 41.62
N VAL A 168 24.00 -7.12 41.33
CA VAL A 168 22.53 -7.05 41.29
C VAL A 168 21.94 -7.58 42.60
N PRO A 169 20.97 -6.90 43.23
CA PRO A 169 20.26 -7.44 44.39
C PRO A 169 19.56 -8.76 44.08
N GLU A 170 19.64 -9.73 45.01
CA GLU A 170 19.01 -11.06 44.91
C GLU A 170 17.50 -10.98 44.58
N LYS A 171 16.82 -9.93 45.04
CA LYS A 171 15.40 -9.65 44.81
C LYS A 171 15.17 -8.28 44.16
N VAL A 172 14.42 -8.24 43.06
CA VAL A 172 14.04 -7.00 42.34
C VAL A 172 12.53 -6.97 42.09
N ILE A 173 11.83 -5.96 42.62
CA ILE A 173 10.37 -5.82 42.47
C ILE A 173 10.07 -5.02 41.21
N CYS A 174 9.31 -5.57 40.26
CA CYS A 174 8.95 -4.86 39.02
C CYS A 174 7.54 -5.16 38.50
N LEU A 175 6.76 -4.10 38.21
CA LEU A 175 5.52 -4.18 37.43
C LEU A 175 5.86 -4.20 35.93
N ASP A 176 5.50 -5.27 35.23
CA ASP A 176 5.68 -5.39 33.78
C ASP A 176 4.68 -6.38 33.16
N GLU A 177 4.66 -6.50 31.84
CA GLU A 177 3.93 -7.57 31.11
C GLU A 177 4.77 -8.86 31.14
N TRP A 178 4.94 -9.46 32.31
CA TRP A 178 5.82 -10.62 32.52
C TRP A 178 5.23 -11.91 31.91
N TYR A 179 5.71 -12.31 30.74
CA TYR A 179 5.27 -13.55 30.08
C TYR A 179 5.75 -14.79 30.82
N TYR A 180 4.99 -15.89 30.79
CA TYR A 180 5.44 -17.15 31.35
C TYR A 180 4.89 -18.39 30.62
N ASN A 181 5.32 -19.57 31.08
CA ASN A 181 5.17 -20.85 30.39
C ASN A 181 5.78 -20.81 28.97
N MET A 182 7.09 -20.58 28.89
CA MET A 182 7.85 -20.54 27.63
C MET A 182 8.05 -21.94 27.00
N ARG A 183 8.52 -21.98 25.75
CA ARG A 183 9.03 -23.18 25.06
C ARG A 183 10.55 -23.14 25.03
N PHE A 184 11.19 -23.99 25.82
CA PHE A 184 12.64 -24.18 25.79
C PHE A 184 13.07 -25.27 24.80
N VAL A 185 14.37 -25.39 24.55
CA VAL A 185 14.99 -26.61 23.99
C VAL A 185 14.65 -27.83 24.85
N GLU A 186 14.78 -29.03 24.27
CA GLU A 186 14.49 -30.30 24.98
C GLU A 186 15.47 -30.53 26.13
N ASP A 187 16.76 -30.21 25.91
CA ASP A 187 17.85 -30.17 26.89
C ASP A 187 17.71 -28.98 27.88
N ARG A 188 16.62 -28.96 28.67
CA ARG A 188 16.26 -27.82 29.52
C ARG A 188 17.30 -27.48 30.59
N GLU A 189 18.13 -28.43 30.99
CA GLU A 189 19.25 -28.24 31.91
C GLU A 189 20.39 -27.37 31.34
N LYS A 190 20.44 -27.19 30.01
CA LYS A 190 21.41 -26.28 29.34
C LYS A 190 20.93 -24.82 29.29
N VAL A 191 19.71 -24.54 29.77
CA VAL A 191 19.14 -23.19 29.81
C VAL A 191 19.24 -22.63 31.24
N LEU A 192 20.00 -21.54 31.40
CA LEU A 192 20.21 -20.86 32.67
C LEU A 192 18.96 -20.06 33.08
N ASP A 193 18.47 -20.29 34.30
CA ASP A 193 17.37 -19.52 34.90
C ASP A 193 17.88 -18.19 35.49
N LEU A 194 18.11 -17.19 34.62
CA LEU A 194 18.71 -15.91 35.02
C LEU A 194 17.81 -15.10 35.95
N PHE A 195 16.55 -14.85 35.55
CA PHE A 195 15.52 -14.26 36.43
C PHE A 195 14.35 -15.23 36.55
N THR A 196 13.87 -15.44 37.79
CA THR A 196 12.64 -16.22 38.04
C THR A 196 11.70 -15.51 38.98
N ALA A 197 10.39 -15.74 38.84
CA ALA A 197 9.39 -15.29 39.81
C ALA A 197 8.15 -16.20 39.80
N VAL A 198 7.28 -16.04 40.80
CA VAL A 198 6.04 -16.81 40.94
C VAL A 198 4.83 -15.91 40.61
N PRO A 199 4.09 -16.16 39.51
CA PRO A 199 2.80 -15.52 39.29
C PRO A 199 1.77 -16.16 40.22
N THR A 200 1.02 -15.31 40.93
CA THR A 200 -0.04 -15.71 41.86
C THR A 200 -1.33 -14.97 41.51
N ARG A 201 -2.47 -15.36 42.07
CA ARG A 201 -3.69 -14.53 41.94
C ARG A 201 -3.61 -13.17 42.64
N LYS A 202 -2.63 -12.94 43.53
CA LYS A 202 -2.50 -11.72 44.34
C LYS A 202 -1.66 -10.62 43.68
N ASN A 203 -0.58 -10.97 43.00
CA ASN A 203 0.29 -10.02 42.28
C ASN A 203 -0.12 -9.81 40.81
N MET A 204 -1.12 -10.54 40.32
CA MET A 204 -1.67 -10.39 38.98
C MET A 204 -2.51 -9.11 38.86
N HIS A 205 -2.19 -8.20 37.94
CA HIS A 205 -2.91 -6.92 37.79
C HIS A 205 -3.71 -6.78 36.49
N ARG A 206 -3.36 -7.52 35.43
CA ARG A 206 -4.14 -7.54 34.18
C ARG A 206 -3.99 -8.86 33.42
N TYR A 207 -5.08 -9.60 33.25
CA TYR A 207 -5.17 -10.68 32.25
C TYR A 207 -5.50 -10.07 30.89
N ILE A 208 -4.79 -10.47 29.83
CA ILE A 208 -5.04 -9.97 28.46
C ILE A 208 -5.15 -11.12 27.44
N ASN A 209 -4.69 -10.89 26.22
CA ASN A 209 -5.12 -11.58 25.01
C ASN A 209 -4.86 -13.09 25.05
N MET A 210 -3.68 -13.53 25.51
CA MET A 210 -3.25 -14.92 25.37
C MET A 210 -3.56 -15.83 26.57
N TRP A 211 -4.23 -15.31 27.63
CA TRP A 211 -4.55 -16.07 28.84
C TRP A 211 -5.27 -17.41 28.54
N ASN A 212 -4.66 -18.52 28.96
CA ASN A 212 -5.05 -19.88 28.58
C ASN A 212 -4.88 -20.86 29.75
N LYS A 213 -5.20 -22.14 29.52
CA LYS A 213 -5.15 -23.21 30.51
C LYS A 213 -3.78 -23.34 31.19
N ASN A 214 -2.70 -23.28 30.42
CA ASN A 214 -1.33 -23.38 30.95
C ASN A 214 -0.95 -22.14 31.77
N GLY A 215 -1.54 -20.98 31.48
CA GLY A 215 -1.44 -19.79 32.33
C GLY A 215 -2.02 -20.03 33.73
N VAL A 216 -3.22 -20.61 33.82
CA VAL A 216 -3.81 -21.01 35.11
C VAL A 216 -2.99 -22.09 35.80
N GLU A 217 -2.51 -23.09 35.06
CA GLU A 217 -1.69 -24.20 35.59
C GLU A 217 -0.24 -23.79 35.93
N GLY A 218 0.22 -22.63 35.47
CA GLY A 218 1.52 -22.03 35.79
C GLY A 218 1.52 -21.11 37.00
N LEU A 219 0.34 -20.82 37.57
CA LEU A 219 0.20 -20.07 38.83
C LEU A 219 0.77 -20.85 40.02
N GLU A 220 1.24 -20.11 41.03
CA GLU A 220 1.86 -20.63 42.26
C GLU A 220 3.09 -21.54 42.00
N LYS A 221 3.66 -21.48 40.79
CA LYS A 221 4.89 -22.17 40.37
C LYS A 221 5.95 -21.15 39.94
N GLN A 222 7.23 -21.50 40.11
CA GLN A 222 8.34 -20.69 39.59
C GLN A 222 8.31 -20.65 38.06
N GLN A 223 8.51 -19.46 37.49
CA GLN A 223 8.57 -19.21 36.05
C GLN A 223 9.86 -18.48 35.69
N THR A 224 10.50 -18.89 34.61
CA THR A 224 11.66 -18.22 34.02
C THR A 224 11.23 -16.99 33.22
N LEU A 225 11.77 -15.82 33.56
CA LEU A 225 11.41 -14.51 32.96
C LEU A 225 12.59 -13.84 32.24
N MET A 226 13.83 -14.21 32.61
CA MET A 226 15.02 -14.07 31.78
C MET A 226 15.74 -15.41 31.79
N TRP A 227 16.26 -15.83 30.65
CA TRP A 227 17.09 -17.04 30.53
C TRP A 227 18.32 -16.83 29.67
N GLY A 228 19.37 -17.61 29.93
CA GLY A 228 20.61 -17.64 29.17
C GLY A 228 20.85 -19.02 28.54
N TYR A 229 21.56 -19.05 27.42
CA TYR A 229 21.88 -20.28 26.69
C TYR A 229 23.25 -20.13 26.02
N GLU A 230 24.19 -21.01 26.34
CA GLU A 230 25.44 -21.15 25.58
C GLU A 230 25.23 -22.19 24.49
N ARG A 231 25.52 -21.84 23.22
CA ARG A 231 25.22 -22.71 22.09
C ARG A 231 26.33 -23.75 21.90
N PRO A 232 26.01 -25.01 21.53
CA PRO A 232 27.03 -26.05 21.28
C PRO A 232 28.10 -25.66 20.25
N GLU A 233 27.69 -24.98 19.17
CA GLU A 233 28.57 -24.49 18.10
C GLU A 233 29.26 -23.15 18.45
N GLY A 234 29.07 -22.64 19.67
CA GLY A 234 29.66 -21.39 20.15
C GLY A 234 28.73 -20.18 20.09
N GLY A 235 29.10 -19.18 20.90
CA GLY A 235 28.33 -17.98 21.12
C GLY A 235 27.17 -18.14 22.12
N ARG A 236 26.64 -17.01 22.55
CA ARG A 236 25.71 -16.90 23.69
C ARG A 236 24.36 -16.32 23.26
N GLY A 237 23.32 -16.69 23.97
CA GLY A 237 21.96 -16.23 23.72
C GLY A 237 21.19 -15.92 25.01
N VAL A 238 20.33 -14.90 24.97
CA VAL A 238 19.48 -14.49 26.09
C VAL A 238 18.08 -14.17 25.58
N GLY A 239 17.07 -14.68 26.28
CA GLY A 239 15.68 -14.24 26.15
C GLY A 239 15.20 -13.54 27.41
N PHE A 240 14.50 -12.43 27.25
CA PHE A 240 13.96 -11.62 28.35
C PHE A 240 12.55 -11.14 28.01
N VAL A 241 11.57 -11.39 28.88
CA VAL A 241 10.14 -11.10 28.57
C VAL A 241 9.69 -9.68 28.99
N GLY A 242 10.43 -9.03 29.90
CA GLY A 242 10.08 -7.71 30.44
C GLY A 242 10.44 -6.56 29.49
N GLY A 243 10.08 -5.34 29.91
CA GLY A 243 10.29 -4.13 29.11
C GLY A 243 9.06 -3.69 28.31
N HIS A 244 7.84 -4.06 28.71
CA HIS A 244 6.61 -3.45 28.18
C HIS A 244 6.57 -1.97 28.52
N TYR A 245 6.77 -1.66 29.81
CA TYR A 245 6.74 -0.31 30.33
C TYR A 245 8.13 0.32 30.34
N HIS A 246 8.28 1.51 29.77
CA HIS A 246 9.57 2.20 29.73
C HIS A 246 10.07 2.59 31.13
N HIS A 247 9.19 2.72 32.13
CA HIS A 247 9.59 2.96 33.52
C HIS A 247 10.40 1.80 34.13
N SER A 248 10.36 0.59 33.56
CA SER A 248 11.15 -0.55 34.04
C SER A 248 12.65 -0.28 33.94
N TRP A 249 13.10 0.60 33.03
CA TRP A 249 14.50 1.02 32.92
C TRP A 249 15.00 1.89 34.07
N ALA A 250 14.09 2.44 34.88
CA ALA A 250 14.42 3.13 36.14
C ALA A 250 14.60 2.18 37.33
N VAL A 251 14.30 0.89 37.18
CA VAL A 251 14.52 -0.12 38.23
C VAL A 251 15.97 -0.59 38.14
N ASP A 252 16.85 -0.01 38.97
CA ASP A 252 18.31 -0.15 38.85
C ASP A 252 18.82 -1.60 38.82
N GLY A 253 18.27 -2.48 39.65
CA GLY A 253 18.62 -3.91 39.64
C GLY A 253 18.26 -4.60 38.32
N LEU A 254 17.08 -4.30 37.76
CA LEU A 254 16.64 -4.84 36.48
C LEU A 254 17.51 -4.33 35.32
N ARG A 255 17.77 -3.01 35.29
CA ARG A 255 18.61 -2.39 34.25
C ARG A 255 20.04 -2.92 34.31
N LYS A 256 20.67 -2.99 35.49
CA LYS A 256 22.02 -3.56 35.64
C LYS A 256 22.05 -5.01 35.15
N ALA A 257 21.08 -5.84 35.54
CA ALA A 257 21.07 -7.25 35.15
C ALA A 257 20.87 -7.46 33.64
N VAL A 258 20.06 -6.62 32.98
CA VAL A 258 19.95 -6.59 31.50
C VAL A 258 21.26 -6.16 30.85
N LEU A 259 21.95 -5.16 31.40
CA LEU A 259 23.27 -4.72 30.91
C LEU A 259 24.34 -5.81 31.11
N ASN A 260 24.36 -6.47 32.26
CA ASN A 260 25.23 -7.63 32.54
C ASN A 260 24.99 -8.74 31.50
N ALA A 261 23.74 -9.06 31.19
CA ALA A 261 23.39 -10.07 30.19
C ALA A 261 23.85 -9.71 28.76
N ILE A 262 23.77 -8.44 28.36
CA ILE A 262 24.24 -7.96 27.06
C ILE A 262 25.77 -8.01 26.95
N VAL A 263 26.49 -7.65 28.02
CA VAL A 263 27.96 -7.74 28.09
C VAL A 263 28.41 -9.21 28.09
N TRP A 264 27.70 -10.08 28.81
CA TRP A 264 27.92 -11.53 28.81
C TRP A 264 27.77 -12.13 27.41
N THR A 265 26.72 -11.75 26.65
CA THR A 265 26.55 -12.25 25.28
C THR A 265 27.62 -11.78 24.31
N ALA A 266 28.27 -10.63 24.57
CA ALA A 266 29.38 -10.11 23.77
C ALA A 266 30.73 -10.82 24.01
N GLY A 267 30.71 -11.93 24.75
CA GLY A 267 31.90 -12.73 25.07
C GLY A 267 32.83 -12.09 26.11
N MET A 268 32.35 -11.06 26.83
CA MET A 268 33.11 -10.40 27.91
C MET A 268 32.80 -11.05 29.26
N LYS A 269 33.76 -10.98 30.20
CA LYS A 269 33.48 -11.20 31.63
C LYS A 269 32.69 -10.00 32.16
N VAL A 270 31.63 -10.24 32.92
CA VAL A 270 30.88 -9.19 33.62
C VAL A 270 31.71 -8.71 34.84
N PRO A 271 31.86 -7.39 35.08
CA PRO A 271 32.53 -6.87 36.28
C PRO A 271 31.90 -7.40 37.57
N GLU A 272 32.66 -7.50 38.66
CA GLU A 272 32.17 -8.05 39.94
C GLU A 272 31.13 -7.14 40.62
N GLU A 273 31.23 -5.82 40.41
CA GLU A 273 30.20 -4.84 40.78
C GLU A 273 29.06 -4.74 39.74
N GLY A 274 29.09 -5.56 38.69
CA GLY A 274 28.22 -5.47 37.52
C GLY A 274 28.52 -4.28 36.61
N VAL A 275 27.77 -4.17 35.51
CA VAL A 275 27.89 -3.06 34.57
C VAL A 275 27.41 -1.76 35.24
N LEU A 276 28.31 -0.78 35.31
CA LEU A 276 28.01 0.52 35.91
C LEU A 276 26.97 1.27 35.05
N SER A 277 25.88 1.71 35.68
CA SER A 277 24.90 2.60 35.08
C SER A 277 24.20 3.45 36.14
N LYS A 278 24.02 4.74 35.85
CA LYS A 278 23.31 5.69 36.71
C LYS A 278 21.80 5.46 36.61
N SER A 279 21.09 5.68 37.70
CA SER A 279 19.62 5.69 37.74
C SER A 279 19.10 6.83 36.84
N PRO A 280 18.31 6.56 35.78
CA PRO A 280 17.84 7.60 34.86
C PRO A 280 16.98 8.66 35.54
N THR A 281 17.17 9.94 35.19
CA THR A 281 16.25 11.00 35.65
C THR A 281 14.92 10.93 34.90
N GLU A 282 13.89 11.66 35.36
CA GLU A 282 12.65 11.78 34.60
C GLU A 282 12.90 12.39 33.20
N GLU A 283 13.85 13.33 33.04
CA GLU A 283 14.22 13.90 31.74
C GLU A 283 14.74 12.81 30.79
N GLU A 284 15.64 11.94 31.28
CA GLU A 284 16.22 10.85 30.49
C GLU A 284 15.16 9.79 30.10
N LEU A 285 14.21 9.50 30.98
CA LEU A 285 13.05 8.63 30.70
C LEU A 285 12.05 9.25 29.70
N ASN A 286 12.15 10.54 29.38
CA ASN A 286 11.18 11.25 28.54
C ASN A 286 11.75 11.83 27.23
N VAL A 287 13.06 12.01 27.11
CA VAL A 287 13.68 12.73 25.98
C VAL A 287 13.54 12.00 24.63
N ASN A 288 13.57 10.66 24.61
CA ASN A 288 13.59 9.84 23.39
C ASN A 288 12.28 9.08 23.11
N LEU A 289 11.20 9.38 23.83
CA LEU A 289 9.91 8.68 23.69
C LEU A 289 9.30 8.85 22.29
N ASP A 290 8.61 7.82 21.83
CA ASP A 290 7.93 7.89 20.53
C ASP A 290 6.66 8.76 20.60
N LYS A 291 6.35 9.44 19.50
CA LYS A 291 5.25 10.43 19.41
C LYS A 291 3.87 9.77 19.34
N LYS A 292 3.45 9.13 20.43
CA LYS A 292 2.24 8.29 20.58
C LYS A 292 1.00 9.06 21.06
N GLY A 293 0.61 10.12 20.35
CA GLY A 293 -0.57 10.92 20.70
C GLY A 293 -0.35 11.86 21.89
N ARG A 294 -1.26 11.90 22.88
CA ARG A 294 -1.17 12.82 24.01
C ARG A 294 -0.06 12.40 24.98
N VAL A 295 1.09 13.09 24.89
CA VAL A 295 2.27 12.86 25.74
C VAL A 295 1.88 12.86 27.22
N LYS A 296 2.13 11.72 27.88
CA LYS A 296 2.03 11.54 29.33
C LYS A 296 3.44 11.38 29.86
N ARG A 297 3.94 12.36 30.63
CA ARG A 297 5.29 12.31 31.19
C ARG A 297 5.44 11.08 32.10
N ILE A 298 6.45 10.27 31.81
CA ILE A 298 6.81 9.09 32.60
C ILE A 298 7.52 9.55 33.86
N LYS A 299 7.14 8.98 35.02
CA LYS A 299 7.78 9.26 36.31
C LYS A 299 8.72 8.13 36.69
N ILE A 300 9.68 8.44 37.57
CA ILE A 300 10.44 7.41 38.30
C ILE A 300 9.41 6.57 39.11
N PRO A 301 9.45 5.23 39.04
CA PRO A 301 8.48 4.37 39.70
C PRO A 301 8.77 4.22 41.21
N ASP A 302 7.73 3.89 41.98
CA ASP A 302 7.84 3.43 43.37
C ASP A 302 7.48 1.93 43.46
N PRO A 303 8.45 1.03 43.65
CA PRO A 303 8.20 -0.40 43.82
C PRO A 303 7.40 -0.76 45.09
N ALA A 304 7.38 0.10 46.11
CA ALA A 304 6.55 -0.07 47.30
C ALA A 304 5.09 0.34 47.07
N ALA A 305 4.81 1.23 46.12
CA ALA A 305 3.45 1.50 45.64
C ALA A 305 2.92 0.34 44.78
N TRP A 306 3.76 -0.29 43.95
CA TRP A 306 3.37 -1.44 43.13
C TRP A 306 2.83 -2.61 43.96
N LYS A 307 3.44 -2.94 45.10
CA LYS A 307 2.93 -3.98 46.03
C LYS A 307 1.58 -3.65 46.70
N LYS A 308 1.00 -2.46 46.45
CA LYS A 308 -0.32 -2.02 46.94
C LYS A 308 -1.40 -1.99 45.83
N LEU A 309 -1.04 -2.34 44.60
CA LEU A 309 -2.00 -2.39 43.49
C LEU A 309 -3.03 -3.52 43.70
N PRO A 310 -4.32 -3.32 43.35
CA PRO A 310 -5.34 -4.35 43.52
C PRO A 310 -5.14 -5.51 42.52
N PRO A 311 -5.48 -6.76 42.89
CA PRO A 311 -5.42 -7.88 41.98
C PRO A 311 -6.50 -7.81 40.88
N ALA A 312 -6.19 -8.38 39.72
CA ALA A 312 -7.09 -8.48 38.58
C ALA A 312 -8.31 -9.35 38.90
N LYS A 313 -9.49 -8.92 38.45
CA LYS A 313 -10.70 -9.76 38.49
C LYS A 313 -10.46 -11.07 37.73
N ILE A 314 -10.58 -12.20 38.43
CA ILE A 314 -10.44 -13.55 37.88
C ILE A 314 -11.41 -13.72 36.70
N GLN A 315 -10.92 -14.35 35.63
CA GLN A 315 -11.63 -14.49 34.36
C GLN A 315 -12.51 -15.74 34.36
N THR A 316 -13.40 -15.87 35.35
CA THR A 316 -14.08 -17.12 35.71
C THR A 316 -14.75 -17.82 34.52
N ASP A 317 -15.46 -17.08 33.66
CA ASP A 317 -16.17 -17.64 32.50
C ASP A 317 -15.21 -18.14 31.41
N ARG A 318 -14.11 -17.40 31.19
CA ARG A 318 -13.03 -17.77 30.26
C ARG A 318 -12.32 -19.04 30.73
N GLU A 319 -12.01 -19.12 32.02
CA GLU A 319 -11.30 -20.24 32.62
C GLU A 319 -12.18 -21.50 32.73
N ALA A 320 -13.49 -21.34 33.00
CA ALA A 320 -14.45 -22.44 32.95
C ALA A 320 -14.62 -23.05 31.54
N GLY A 321 -14.30 -22.29 30.49
CA GLY A 321 -14.23 -22.80 29.12
C GLY A 321 -13.12 -23.84 28.90
N PHE A 322 -11.95 -23.66 29.54
CA PHE A 322 -10.76 -24.46 29.28
C PHE A 322 -10.97 -25.97 29.49
N ASN A 323 -11.79 -26.35 30.47
CA ASN A 323 -12.07 -27.75 30.78
C ASN A 323 -13.21 -28.36 29.94
N LYS A 324 -14.03 -27.55 29.25
CA LYS A 324 -15.10 -28.03 28.34
C LYS A 324 -14.59 -28.43 26.95
N GLY A 325 -13.27 -28.47 26.75
CA GLY A 325 -12.67 -28.57 25.42
C GLY A 325 -12.82 -27.29 24.58
N ALA A 326 -13.24 -26.17 25.20
CA ALA A 326 -13.11 -24.83 24.62
C ALA A 326 -11.69 -24.30 24.90
N GLY A 327 -10.72 -25.02 24.35
CA GLY A 327 -9.28 -24.80 24.48
C GLY A 327 -8.55 -25.80 23.57
N ALA A 328 -8.00 -25.29 22.45
CA ALA A 328 -7.10 -25.96 21.53
C ALA A 328 -7.34 -27.48 21.27
N LYS A 329 -8.39 -27.83 20.50
CA LYS A 329 -8.55 -29.22 20.01
C LYS A 329 -7.60 -29.55 18.86
N VAL A 330 -6.38 -29.95 19.20
CA VAL A 330 -5.54 -30.81 18.35
C VAL A 330 -5.42 -32.18 19.02
N ARG A 331 -5.88 -33.22 18.32
CA ARG A 331 -5.49 -34.62 18.55
C ARG A 331 -5.33 -35.30 17.19
N PRO A 332 -4.38 -36.24 17.04
CA PRO A 332 -4.06 -36.83 15.75
C PRO A 332 -5.16 -37.78 15.26
N ALA A 333 -5.27 -37.92 13.94
CA ALA A 333 -6.10 -38.94 13.33
C ALA A 333 -5.44 -40.34 13.44
N PRO A 334 -6.20 -41.42 13.68
CA PRO A 334 -5.68 -42.78 13.56
C PRO A 334 -5.36 -43.11 12.10
N ALA A 335 -4.39 -44.02 11.89
CA ALA A 335 -3.88 -44.35 10.56
C ALA A 335 -4.97 -44.97 9.64
N PRO A 336 -5.09 -44.56 8.36
CA PRO A 336 -5.98 -45.19 7.40
C PRO A 336 -5.56 -46.64 7.12
N GLN A 337 -6.50 -47.58 7.28
CA GLN A 337 -6.30 -48.96 6.84
C GLN A 337 -6.27 -49.02 5.30
N LYS A 338 -5.35 -49.83 4.74
CA LYS A 338 -5.30 -50.09 3.30
C LYS A 338 -6.62 -50.76 2.84
N LYS A 339 -7.23 -50.22 1.79
CA LYS A 339 -8.06 -50.99 0.86
C LYS A 339 -7.49 -50.84 -0.55
N SER A 340 -7.49 -51.94 -1.29
CA SER A 340 -6.88 -52.08 -2.60
C SER A 340 -7.78 -51.59 -3.73
N SER A 341 -7.19 -51.41 -4.90
CA SER A 341 -7.85 -51.17 -6.19
C SER A 341 -8.89 -52.25 -6.54
N PRO A 342 -9.70 -52.00 -7.58
CA PRO A 342 -9.45 -52.75 -8.82
C PRO A 342 -9.18 -51.85 -10.03
N SER A 343 -8.48 -52.40 -11.01
CA SER A 343 -8.13 -51.77 -12.29
C SER A 343 -8.84 -52.46 -13.46
N VAL A 344 -9.55 -51.70 -14.27
CA VAL A 344 -10.08 -52.07 -15.60
C VAL A 344 -10.20 -50.77 -16.39
N ALA A 345 -9.85 -50.60 -17.67
CA ALA A 345 -8.93 -51.22 -18.62
C ALA A 345 -9.11 -50.40 -19.93
N SER A 346 -8.07 -50.26 -20.75
CA SER A 346 -8.13 -49.71 -22.12
C SER A 346 -7.95 -50.86 -23.13
N PRO A 347 -8.15 -50.69 -24.47
CA PRO A 347 -8.48 -49.48 -25.25
C PRO A 347 -9.80 -49.69 -26.07
N GLU A 348 -10.13 -49.19 -27.28
CA GLU A 348 -9.40 -48.45 -28.35
C GLU A 348 -10.37 -47.51 -29.18
N PRO A 349 -10.37 -47.28 -30.53
CA PRO A 349 -10.49 -45.90 -31.04
C PRO A 349 -11.66 -45.57 -32.00
N ALA A 350 -12.27 -44.39 -31.83
CA ALA A 350 -12.88 -43.56 -32.89
C ALA A 350 -13.15 -42.14 -32.34
N LEU A 351 -12.89 -41.03 -33.02
CA LEU A 351 -12.22 -40.74 -34.29
C LEU A 351 -11.42 -39.42 -34.12
N ALA A 352 -10.31 -39.23 -34.83
CA ALA A 352 -9.39 -38.13 -34.55
C ALA A 352 -9.85 -36.76 -35.10
N GLY A 353 -9.91 -35.76 -34.22
CA GLY A 353 -9.73 -34.34 -34.60
C GLY A 353 -8.23 -34.05 -34.76
N LYS A 354 -7.85 -33.25 -35.76
CA LYS A 354 -6.44 -33.01 -36.10
C LYS A 354 -5.73 -32.12 -35.08
N GLU A 355 -4.56 -32.56 -34.63
CA GLU A 355 -3.48 -31.61 -34.34
C GLU A 355 -3.08 -30.91 -35.65
N ILE A 356 -2.91 -29.59 -35.61
CA ILE A 356 -2.33 -28.82 -36.71
C ILE A 356 -0.93 -28.40 -36.26
N GLN A 357 0.09 -29.02 -36.85
CA GLN A 357 1.46 -28.50 -36.81
C GLN A 357 1.65 -27.58 -38.02
N PRO A 358 1.80 -26.25 -37.84
CA PRO A 358 2.20 -25.36 -38.93
C PRO A 358 3.69 -25.54 -39.25
N GLU A 359 4.09 -25.31 -40.51
CA GLU A 359 5.51 -25.30 -40.90
C GLU A 359 6.25 -24.14 -40.21
N VAL A 360 7.45 -24.43 -39.70
CA VAL A 360 8.20 -23.49 -38.84
C VAL A 360 9.02 -22.53 -39.68
N THR A 361 8.43 -21.39 -40.03
CA THR A 361 9.20 -20.15 -40.21
C THR A 361 9.93 -19.85 -38.88
N PRO A 362 11.24 -19.57 -38.87
CA PRO A 362 11.96 -19.32 -37.62
C PRO A 362 11.49 -18.00 -37.00
N LEU A 363 10.69 -18.11 -35.93
CA LEU A 363 10.19 -16.98 -35.15
C LEU A 363 11.34 -16.17 -34.52
N PRO A 364 11.15 -14.85 -34.28
CA PRO A 364 12.06 -14.05 -33.47
C PRO A 364 12.27 -14.71 -32.09
N LYS A 365 13.52 -14.74 -31.62
CA LYS A 365 13.86 -15.27 -30.29
C LYS A 365 13.69 -14.20 -29.23
N ALA A 366 13.41 -14.64 -27.99
CA ALA A 366 13.51 -13.78 -26.81
C ALA A 366 14.87 -13.05 -26.76
N ILE A 367 14.87 -11.82 -26.23
CA ILE A 367 16.09 -11.05 -26.00
C ILE A 367 16.87 -11.75 -24.88
N PRO A 368 18.20 -11.96 -25.02
CA PRO A 368 19.00 -12.57 -23.97
C PRO A 368 18.83 -11.85 -22.63
N ASP A 369 18.62 -12.58 -21.54
CA ASP A 369 18.46 -12.00 -20.19
C ASP A 369 19.65 -11.09 -19.80
N THR A 370 20.82 -11.30 -20.41
CA THR A 370 22.04 -10.47 -20.27
C THR A 370 21.88 -9.03 -20.76
N ASP A 371 20.93 -8.75 -21.64
CA ASP A 371 20.70 -7.44 -22.25
C ASP A 371 19.51 -6.67 -21.65
N ILE A 372 18.90 -7.23 -20.61
CA ILE A 372 17.91 -6.57 -19.77
C ILE A 372 18.58 -6.13 -18.46
N GLN A 373 18.49 -4.84 -18.14
CA GLN A 373 18.95 -4.28 -16.87
C GLN A 373 17.86 -4.40 -15.81
N LEU A 374 18.21 -4.88 -14.62
CA LEU A 374 17.34 -4.97 -13.45
C LEU A 374 18.18 -4.90 -12.15
N PRO A 375 17.57 -4.67 -10.97
CA PRO A 375 18.29 -4.67 -9.70
C PRO A 375 18.96 -6.01 -9.38
N GLY A 376 20.23 -5.99 -8.99
CA GLY A 376 21.09 -7.19 -8.89
C GLY A 376 20.77 -8.22 -7.80
N ASP A 377 19.69 -8.06 -7.01
CA ASP A 377 19.12 -9.08 -6.11
C ASP A 377 17.89 -9.80 -6.68
N LEU A 378 17.47 -9.43 -7.90
CA LEU A 378 16.51 -10.16 -8.73
C LEU A 378 17.22 -10.90 -9.88
N GLU A 379 16.49 -11.79 -10.53
CA GLU A 379 16.74 -12.33 -11.88
C GLU A 379 15.51 -12.09 -12.77
N ILE A 380 15.76 -12.05 -14.08
CA ILE A 380 14.75 -12.15 -15.12
C ILE A 380 15.09 -13.39 -15.96
N THR A 381 14.07 -14.16 -16.32
CA THR A 381 14.20 -15.40 -17.09
C THR A 381 13.01 -15.57 -18.02
N THR A 382 13.24 -15.96 -19.27
CA THR A 382 12.15 -16.41 -20.17
C THR A 382 11.37 -17.57 -19.52
N TRP A 383 10.07 -17.37 -19.30
CA TRP A 383 9.14 -18.36 -18.73
C TRP A 383 8.30 -19.04 -19.80
N ALA A 384 7.86 -18.30 -20.82
CA ALA A 384 7.18 -18.84 -22.00
C ALA A 384 7.55 -18.02 -23.25
N GLU A 385 7.62 -18.68 -24.42
CA GLU A 385 7.88 -18.06 -25.72
C GLU A 385 7.07 -18.76 -26.83
N GLY A 386 7.03 -18.15 -28.03
CA GLY A 386 6.40 -18.78 -29.20
C GLY A 386 7.02 -20.14 -29.54
N PRO A 387 6.22 -21.18 -29.87
CA PRO A 387 4.82 -21.11 -30.30
C PRO A 387 3.77 -21.31 -29.19
N MET A 388 4.17 -21.33 -27.90
CA MET A 388 3.19 -21.51 -26.80
C MET A 388 2.21 -20.34 -26.68
N LEU A 389 2.67 -19.14 -27.04
CA LEU A 389 1.88 -17.93 -27.16
C LEU A 389 2.25 -17.13 -28.42
N ALA A 390 1.34 -16.26 -28.86
CA ALA A 390 1.56 -15.28 -29.92
C ALA A 390 0.88 -13.95 -29.58
N ARG A 391 1.51 -12.83 -29.95
CA ARG A 391 0.91 -11.47 -29.89
C ARG A 391 0.12 -11.15 -28.59
N PRO A 392 0.74 -11.27 -27.40
CA PRO A 392 0.07 -11.00 -26.13
C PRO A 392 -0.40 -9.54 -26.04
N LEU A 393 -1.62 -9.33 -25.54
CA LEU A 393 -2.21 -8.01 -25.28
C LEU A 393 -2.34 -7.69 -23.80
N SER A 394 -2.72 -8.69 -23.01
CA SER A 394 -2.93 -8.62 -21.56
C SER A 394 -2.82 -10.01 -20.95
N MET A 395 -2.60 -10.08 -19.64
CA MET A 395 -2.50 -11.32 -18.88
C MET A 395 -3.27 -11.25 -17.55
N ASP A 396 -3.67 -12.41 -17.03
CA ASP A 396 -4.01 -12.58 -15.62
C ASP A 396 -3.51 -13.93 -15.09
N THR A 397 -3.55 -14.14 -13.78
CA THR A 397 -3.15 -15.39 -13.14
C THR A 397 -4.18 -15.89 -12.15
N ASP A 398 -4.43 -17.20 -12.20
CA ASP A 398 -5.45 -17.82 -11.36
C ASP A 398 -4.89 -18.40 -10.05
N HIS A 399 -5.76 -19.07 -9.30
CA HIS A 399 -5.42 -19.62 -8.00
C HIS A 399 -4.52 -20.88 -8.05
N ALA A 400 -4.40 -21.55 -9.21
CA ALA A 400 -3.47 -22.65 -9.44
C ALA A 400 -2.08 -22.13 -9.82
N GLY A 401 -2.00 -20.94 -10.42
CA GLY A 401 -0.76 -20.31 -10.87
C GLY A 401 -0.49 -20.42 -12.36
N ARG A 402 -1.52 -20.77 -13.13
CA ARG A 402 -1.49 -20.64 -14.59
C ARG A 402 -1.51 -19.17 -14.99
N ILE A 403 -0.89 -18.86 -16.12
CA ILE A 403 -0.97 -17.53 -16.74
C ILE A 403 -1.96 -17.62 -17.89
N TRP A 404 -3.00 -16.80 -17.83
CA TRP A 404 -3.98 -16.61 -18.89
C TRP A 404 -3.53 -15.43 -19.73
N VAL A 405 -3.60 -15.56 -21.06
CA VAL A 405 -3.10 -14.55 -22.01
C VAL A 405 -4.18 -14.25 -23.03
N ALA A 406 -4.48 -12.96 -23.22
CA ALA A 406 -5.27 -12.49 -24.36
C ALA A 406 -4.36 -12.30 -25.58
N GLU A 407 -4.68 -12.96 -26.69
CA GLU A 407 -3.88 -12.90 -27.91
C GLU A 407 -4.65 -12.21 -29.04
N ARG A 408 -3.98 -11.29 -29.75
CA ARG A 408 -4.55 -10.65 -30.93
C ARG A 408 -4.65 -11.65 -32.08
N HIS A 409 -5.80 -11.65 -32.77
CA HIS A 409 -5.98 -12.37 -34.03
C HIS A 409 -4.77 -12.25 -34.99
N ALA A 410 -4.38 -13.38 -35.57
CA ALA A 410 -3.41 -13.47 -36.66
C ALA A 410 -3.94 -14.49 -37.68
N THR A 411 -4.09 -14.05 -38.93
CA THR A 411 -4.73 -14.79 -40.03
C THR A 411 -4.11 -16.16 -40.28
N ASP A 412 -2.80 -16.25 -40.07
CA ASP A 412 -1.97 -17.37 -40.50
C ASP A 412 -1.90 -18.48 -39.43
N THR A 413 -2.35 -18.21 -38.20
CA THR A 413 -2.28 -19.17 -37.08
C THR A 413 -3.63 -19.42 -36.39
N HIS A 414 -4.50 -18.41 -36.25
CA HIS A 414 -5.78 -18.50 -35.50
C HIS A 414 -6.94 -17.92 -36.32
N PRO A 415 -7.46 -18.67 -37.31
CA PRO A 415 -8.30 -18.12 -38.37
C PRO A 415 -9.72 -17.71 -37.94
N ASN A 416 -10.16 -18.04 -36.72
CA ASN A 416 -11.54 -17.78 -36.27
C ASN A 416 -11.67 -16.52 -35.38
N GLY A 417 -10.57 -15.88 -34.99
CA GLY A 417 -10.60 -14.60 -34.27
C GLY A 417 -9.39 -14.33 -33.37
N SER A 418 -9.58 -13.45 -32.38
CA SER A 418 -8.70 -13.35 -31.22
C SER A 418 -9.00 -14.52 -30.26
N ARG A 419 -8.04 -14.89 -29.41
CA ARG A 419 -8.20 -16.01 -28.48
C ARG A 419 -7.68 -15.70 -27.08
N ILE A 420 -8.14 -16.50 -26.12
CA ILE A 420 -7.59 -16.54 -24.76
C ILE A 420 -6.89 -17.89 -24.61
N VAL A 421 -5.60 -17.88 -24.26
CA VAL A 421 -4.83 -19.11 -23.97
C VAL A 421 -4.45 -19.21 -22.51
N ILE A 422 -4.19 -20.43 -22.06
CA ILE A 422 -3.79 -20.77 -20.70
C ILE A 422 -2.45 -21.50 -20.76
N LEU A 423 -1.44 -20.88 -20.14
CA LEU A 423 -0.08 -21.38 -19.99
C LEU A 423 0.11 -21.99 -18.60
N GLU A 424 0.76 -23.15 -18.55
CA GLU A 424 0.89 -23.97 -17.35
C GLU A 424 2.32 -24.51 -17.22
N ASP A 425 2.87 -24.36 -16.01
CA ASP A 425 4.13 -24.90 -15.51
C ASP A 425 3.75 -26.10 -14.62
N LYS A 426 3.87 -27.33 -15.13
CA LYS A 426 3.32 -28.56 -14.55
C LYS A 426 4.35 -29.42 -13.82
N ASP A 427 5.59 -29.44 -14.30
CA ASP A 427 6.68 -30.15 -13.62
C ASP A 427 7.39 -29.31 -12.56
N HIS A 428 7.16 -27.98 -12.56
CA HIS A 428 7.71 -27.02 -11.61
C HIS A 428 9.22 -26.80 -11.73
N ASP A 429 9.78 -27.00 -12.94
CA ASP A 429 11.14 -26.52 -13.30
C ASP A 429 11.24 -24.98 -13.32
N GLY A 430 10.10 -24.29 -13.41
CA GLY A 430 10.02 -22.85 -13.44
C GLY A 430 9.87 -22.25 -14.85
N LYS A 431 9.38 -23.00 -15.83
CA LYS A 431 8.94 -22.54 -17.16
C LYS A 431 7.55 -23.10 -17.49
N ALA A 432 6.87 -22.51 -18.47
CA ALA A 432 5.66 -23.13 -19.02
C ALA A 432 6.04 -24.35 -19.88
N ASP A 433 5.39 -25.50 -19.65
CA ASP A 433 5.52 -26.70 -20.48
C ASP A 433 4.28 -26.98 -21.34
N LYS A 434 3.13 -26.39 -20.97
CA LYS A 434 1.84 -26.59 -21.65
C LYS A 434 1.13 -25.28 -21.97
N SER A 435 0.63 -25.19 -23.20
CA SER A 435 -0.32 -24.19 -23.69
C SER A 435 -1.62 -24.85 -24.13
N HIS A 436 -2.77 -24.20 -23.92
CA HIS A 436 -4.06 -24.60 -24.49
C HIS A 436 -4.99 -23.40 -24.66
N VAL A 437 -5.92 -23.48 -25.62
CA VAL A 437 -6.91 -22.42 -25.89
C VAL A 437 -8.12 -22.60 -24.97
N PHE A 438 -8.51 -21.54 -24.26
CA PHE A 438 -9.79 -21.49 -23.53
C PHE A 438 -10.94 -21.19 -24.49
N ILE A 439 -10.79 -20.15 -25.30
CA ILE A 439 -11.74 -19.75 -26.34
C ILE A 439 -11.02 -19.04 -27.51
N GLU A 440 -11.50 -19.26 -28.73
CA GLU A 440 -11.21 -18.46 -29.92
C GLU A 440 -12.57 -17.96 -30.45
N ASP A 441 -12.79 -16.65 -30.50
CA ASP A 441 -14.10 -16.03 -30.77
C ASP A 441 -13.90 -14.77 -31.63
N GLY A 442 -14.47 -14.77 -32.85
CA GLY A 442 -14.41 -13.63 -33.77
C GLY A 442 -15.04 -12.35 -33.22
N ALA A 443 -15.91 -12.45 -32.21
CA ALA A 443 -16.43 -11.27 -31.51
C ALA A 443 -15.39 -10.61 -30.58
N LEU A 444 -14.20 -11.19 -30.39
CA LEU A 444 -13.07 -10.63 -29.63
C LEU A 444 -12.06 -9.86 -30.50
N GLU A 445 -12.42 -9.50 -31.75
CA GLU A 445 -11.62 -8.60 -32.59
C GLU A 445 -11.42 -7.21 -31.93
N GLY A 446 -10.17 -6.77 -31.79
CA GLY A 446 -9.82 -5.43 -31.28
C GLY A 446 -8.83 -5.46 -30.12
N PRO A 447 -8.75 -4.39 -29.29
CA PRO A 447 -8.10 -4.48 -27.99
C PRO A 447 -8.87 -5.46 -27.09
N LEU A 448 -8.14 -6.23 -26.28
CA LEU A 448 -8.68 -7.28 -25.43
C LEU A 448 -7.95 -7.30 -24.08
N GLU A 449 -8.67 -6.97 -23.02
CA GLU A 449 -8.24 -7.14 -21.62
C GLU A 449 -8.97 -8.33 -21.00
N ILE A 450 -8.31 -9.08 -20.11
CA ILE A 450 -8.92 -10.21 -19.39
C ILE A 450 -8.74 -10.15 -17.85
N SER A 451 -9.63 -10.83 -17.12
CA SER A 451 -9.49 -11.10 -15.68
C SER A 451 -10.19 -12.39 -15.26
N VAL A 452 -9.61 -13.14 -14.34
CA VAL A 452 -10.00 -14.51 -13.97
C VAL A 452 -10.45 -14.59 -12.51
N PHE A 453 -11.75 -14.47 -12.29
CA PHE A 453 -12.38 -14.50 -10.96
C PHE A 453 -12.89 -15.89 -10.59
N GLY A 454 -11.95 -16.83 -10.39
CA GLY A 454 -12.27 -18.24 -10.15
C GLY A 454 -12.63 -18.93 -11.46
N ASN A 455 -13.90 -19.26 -11.65
CA ASN A 455 -14.43 -19.88 -12.88
C ASN A 455 -15.06 -18.86 -13.87
N ARG A 456 -14.97 -17.56 -13.56
CA ARG A 456 -15.45 -16.47 -14.43
C ARG A 456 -14.29 -15.73 -15.07
N VAL A 457 -14.15 -15.86 -16.39
CA VAL A 457 -13.22 -15.08 -17.21
C VAL A 457 -13.98 -13.89 -17.75
N VAL A 458 -13.59 -12.68 -17.36
CA VAL A 458 -14.19 -11.43 -17.83
C VAL A 458 -13.27 -10.84 -18.88
N ALA A 459 -13.82 -10.57 -20.07
CA ALA A 459 -13.11 -10.02 -21.21
C ALA A 459 -13.69 -8.64 -21.56
N PHE A 460 -12.84 -7.61 -21.62
CA PHE A 460 -13.25 -6.30 -22.11
C PHE A 460 -12.80 -6.12 -23.56
N ASN A 461 -13.79 -6.09 -24.47
CA ASN A 461 -13.61 -5.80 -25.89
C ASN A 461 -14.79 -4.92 -26.34
N PRO A 462 -14.60 -3.60 -26.51
CA PRO A 462 -15.66 -2.70 -26.96
C PRO A 462 -16.31 -3.23 -28.25
N PRO A 463 -17.65 -3.29 -28.36
CA PRO A 463 -18.61 -2.53 -27.56
C PRO A 463 -19.11 -3.23 -26.27
N HIS A 464 -18.49 -4.33 -25.83
CA HIS A 464 -18.98 -5.18 -24.74
C HIS A 464 -17.97 -5.33 -23.57
N LEU A 465 -18.52 -5.53 -22.38
CA LEU A 465 -17.84 -6.21 -21.28
C LEU A 465 -18.47 -7.60 -21.16
N THR A 466 -17.73 -8.65 -21.53
CA THR A 466 -18.23 -10.02 -21.67
C THR A 466 -17.76 -10.88 -20.50
N VAL A 467 -18.64 -11.72 -19.95
CA VAL A 467 -18.31 -12.71 -18.92
C VAL A 467 -18.50 -14.10 -19.52
N TYR A 468 -17.43 -14.89 -19.53
CA TYR A 468 -17.44 -16.33 -19.81
C TYR A 468 -17.38 -17.06 -18.48
N THR A 469 -18.31 -17.99 -18.24
CA THR A 469 -18.37 -18.80 -17.00
C THR A 469 -18.18 -20.27 -17.33
N ASP A 470 -16.96 -20.75 -17.09
CA ASP A 470 -16.63 -22.18 -17.05
C ASP A 470 -17.47 -22.82 -15.95
N THR A 471 -18.37 -23.72 -16.33
CA THR A 471 -19.42 -24.29 -15.47
C THR A 471 -19.06 -25.69 -14.98
N ASN A 472 -18.06 -26.34 -15.58
CA ASN A 472 -17.57 -27.67 -15.20
C ASN A 472 -16.15 -27.64 -14.57
N GLU A 473 -15.50 -26.47 -14.53
CA GLU A 473 -14.11 -26.19 -14.12
C GLU A 473 -13.04 -26.95 -14.95
N ASN A 474 -13.31 -27.19 -16.25
CA ASN A 474 -12.41 -27.96 -17.15
C ASN A 474 -11.38 -27.14 -17.95
N LEU A 475 -11.40 -25.80 -17.86
CA LEU A 475 -10.47 -24.89 -18.54
C LEU A 475 -10.66 -24.75 -20.06
N LEU A 476 -11.82 -25.11 -20.59
CA LEU A 476 -12.26 -24.84 -21.96
C LEU A 476 -13.58 -24.04 -21.90
N PHE A 477 -13.92 -23.34 -22.97
CA PHE A 477 -15.26 -22.76 -23.13
C PHE A 477 -16.09 -23.61 -24.10
N GLU A 478 -17.03 -24.37 -23.57
CA GLU A 478 -17.96 -25.23 -24.31
C GLU A 478 -19.36 -24.58 -24.36
N PRO A 479 -19.81 -24.01 -25.50
CA PRO A 479 -21.07 -23.24 -25.57
C PRO A 479 -22.35 -23.98 -25.16
N GLU A 480 -22.32 -25.31 -25.13
CA GLU A 480 -23.43 -26.19 -24.73
C GLU A 480 -23.49 -26.44 -23.20
N ILE A 481 -22.42 -26.09 -22.46
CA ILE A 481 -22.26 -26.29 -21.01
C ILE A 481 -22.10 -24.95 -20.28
N ASP A 482 -21.33 -24.05 -20.88
CA ASP A 482 -20.85 -22.81 -20.28
C ASP A 482 -21.69 -21.58 -20.67
N LYS A 483 -21.42 -20.46 -20.03
CA LYS A 483 -22.25 -19.25 -20.15
C LYS A 483 -21.44 -18.05 -20.60
N ARG A 484 -21.84 -17.46 -21.72
CA ARG A 484 -21.34 -16.21 -22.27
C ARG A 484 -22.39 -15.11 -22.09
N GLU A 485 -22.06 -14.06 -21.34
CA GLU A 485 -22.95 -12.90 -21.12
C GLU A 485 -22.25 -11.59 -21.49
N ASN A 486 -22.87 -10.78 -22.35
CA ASN A 486 -22.47 -9.37 -22.53
C ASN A 486 -23.01 -8.56 -21.34
N LEU A 487 -22.29 -8.56 -20.21
CA LEU A 487 -22.72 -7.97 -18.94
C LEU A 487 -23.00 -6.47 -19.03
N LEU A 488 -22.16 -5.73 -19.76
CA LEU A 488 -22.39 -4.33 -20.13
C LEU A 488 -22.15 -4.16 -21.63
N SER A 489 -22.87 -3.24 -22.26
CA SER A 489 -22.79 -2.98 -23.70
C SER A 489 -23.03 -1.50 -24.00
N GLY A 490 -22.27 -0.92 -24.94
CA GLY A 490 -22.38 0.49 -25.34
C GLY A 490 -21.08 1.29 -25.33
N PHE A 491 -19.94 0.65 -25.06
CA PHE A 491 -18.61 1.23 -25.23
C PHE A 491 -18.34 1.49 -26.72
N LYS A 492 -17.69 2.61 -27.07
CA LYS A 492 -17.35 2.90 -28.48
C LYS A 492 -15.99 2.26 -28.84
N ARG A 493 -15.77 1.98 -30.13
CA ARG A 493 -14.44 1.56 -30.63
C ARG A 493 -13.63 2.80 -30.99
N GLY A 494 -12.46 2.97 -30.37
CA GLY A 494 -11.58 4.13 -30.54
C GLY A 494 -10.90 4.23 -31.91
N ARG A 495 -9.95 5.18 -32.04
CA ARG A 495 -9.13 5.31 -33.26
C ARG A 495 -8.04 4.26 -33.34
N ASP A 496 -7.27 4.11 -32.28
CA ASP A 496 -6.13 3.20 -32.21
C ASP A 496 -6.51 1.91 -31.48
N THR A 497 -6.04 0.76 -31.97
CA THR A 497 -6.38 -0.57 -31.40
C THR A 497 -5.54 -0.96 -30.19
N ASP A 498 -4.93 0.04 -29.56
CA ASP A 498 -3.73 -0.11 -28.73
C ASP A 498 -3.92 0.36 -27.29
N SER A 499 -5.01 1.09 -27.04
CA SER A 499 -5.56 1.29 -25.70
C SER A 499 -5.99 -0.06 -25.14
N VAL A 500 -5.19 -0.67 -24.25
CA VAL A 500 -5.57 -1.84 -23.47
C VAL A 500 -6.14 -1.35 -22.12
N PRO A 501 -7.48 -1.34 -21.93
CA PRO A 501 -8.09 -0.71 -20.76
C PRO A 501 -8.26 -1.76 -19.67
N ALA A 502 -7.69 -1.53 -18.48
CA ALA A 502 -7.56 -2.62 -17.51
C ALA A 502 -8.91 -3.07 -16.92
N ILE A 503 -9.00 -4.32 -16.47
CA ILE A 503 -10.04 -4.81 -15.56
C ILE A 503 -9.40 -5.51 -14.36
N PHE A 504 -9.97 -5.34 -13.16
CA PHE A 504 -9.52 -6.04 -11.96
C PHE A 504 -10.58 -6.11 -10.85
N GLY A 505 -10.36 -7.00 -9.89
CA GLY A 505 -11.11 -7.08 -8.64
C GLY A 505 -10.61 -6.07 -7.61
N GLY A 506 -11.48 -5.14 -7.18
CA GLY A 506 -11.22 -4.22 -6.09
C GLY A 506 -11.40 -4.89 -4.72
N PRO A 507 -10.69 -4.41 -3.67
CA PRO A 507 -10.77 -5.00 -2.33
C PRO A 507 -12.10 -4.69 -1.61
N ASP A 508 -12.93 -3.78 -2.13
CA ASP A 508 -14.30 -3.55 -1.68
C ASP A 508 -15.31 -4.60 -2.21
N GLY A 509 -14.83 -5.54 -3.05
CA GLY A 509 -15.66 -6.58 -3.66
C GLY A 509 -16.46 -6.11 -4.87
N ARG A 510 -15.97 -5.08 -5.57
CA ARG A 510 -16.47 -4.64 -6.89
C ARG A 510 -15.42 -4.91 -7.98
N TRP A 511 -15.88 -4.99 -9.22
CA TRP A 511 -15.00 -4.98 -10.38
C TRP A 511 -14.73 -3.54 -10.80
N TYR A 512 -13.52 -3.27 -11.25
CA TYR A 512 -13.07 -1.98 -11.77
C TYR A 512 -12.64 -2.15 -13.21
N PHE A 513 -12.92 -1.16 -14.07
CA PHE A 513 -12.46 -1.18 -15.46
C PHE A 513 -12.18 0.23 -16.02
N GLY A 514 -11.26 0.33 -16.98
CA GLY A 514 -10.95 1.55 -17.73
C GLY A 514 -11.63 1.63 -19.10
N HIS A 515 -11.63 2.82 -19.73
CA HIS A 515 -11.88 3.01 -21.17
C HIS A 515 -11.30 4.35 -21.65
N ASP A 516 -11.03 4.49 -22.95
CA ASP A 516 -10.33 5.65 -23.53
C ASP A 516 -11.27 6.81 -23.97
N GLN A 517 -10.70 7.82 -24.64
CA GLN A 517 -11.40 9.02 -25.11
C GLN A 517 -12.65 8.71 -25.98
N ALA A 518 -12.76 7.53 -26.60
CA ALA A 518 -13.93 7.13 -27.38
C ALA A 518 -15.22 7.10 -26.53
N GLY A 519 -15.09 6.85 -25.23
CA GLY A 519 -16.18 6.93 -24.28
C GLY A 519 -17.28 5.88 -24.51
N ALA A 520 -18.40 6.07 -23.83
CA ALA A 520 -19.45 5.05 -23.76
C ALA A 520 -20.83 5.67 -23.62
N GLU A 521 -21.84 4.95 -24.07
CA GLU A 521 -23.23 5.24 -23.77
C GLU A 521 -23.94 3.93 -23.49
N PHE A 522 -24.23 3.69 -22.21
CA PHE A 522 -24.53 2.36 -21.71
C PHE A 522 -25.37 2.44 -20.44
N LYS A 523 -26.17 1.39 -20.23
CA LYS A 523 -27.01 1.23 -19.04
C LYS A 523 -26.46 0.13 -18.15
N ASP A 524 -26.34 0.40 -16.85
CA ASP A 524 -25.98 -0.62 -15.87
C ASP A 524 -27.16 -1.56 -15.57
N LYS A 525 -26.91 -2.70 -14.92
CA LYS A 525 -27.98 -3.66 -14.57
C LYS A 525 -28.92 -3.15 -13.47
N GLY A 526 -28.58 -2.04 -12.81
CA GLY A 526 -29.47 -1.29 -11.92
C GLY A 526 -30.46 -0.38 -12.67
N GLY A 527 -30.23 -0.12 -13.95
CA GLY A 527 -31.09 0.69 -14.82
C GLY A 527 -30.63 2.13 -15.05
N VAL A 528 -29.49 2.54 -14.48
CA VAL A 528 -28.91 3.88 -14.62
C VAL A 528 -28.21 4.00 -15.97
N ASN A 529 -28.50 5.07 -16.72
CA ASN A 529 -27.87 5.36 -18.00
C ASN A 529 -26.63 6.25 -17.79
N PHE A 530 -25.50 5.89 -18.40
CA PHE A 530 -24.27 6.66 -18.39
C PHE A 530 -23.92 7.11 -19.80
N ILE A 531 -23.73 8.43 -19.96
CA ILE A 531 -23.28 9.10 -21.17
C ILE A 531 -21.90 9.66 -20.84
N VAL A 532 -20.86 9.12 -21.47
CA VAL A 532 -19.47 9.51 -21.24
C VAL A 532 -18.86 9.90 -22.59
N ARG A 533 -18.63 11.20 -22.81
CA ARG A 533 -18.38 11.81 -24.13
C ARG A 533 -17.31 12.90 -24.10
N SER A 534 -16.66 13.10 -25.23
CA SER A 534 -15.65 14.14 -25.51
C SER A 534 -15.55 14.33 -27.02
N PRO A 535 -14.93 15.39 -27.55
CA PRO A 535 -14.91 15.66 -28.98
C PRO A 535 -14.01 14.60 -29.62
N SER A 536 -14.58 13.73 -30.46
CA SER A 536 -13.79 12.68 -31.09
C SER A 536 -13.06 13.24 -32.30
N LEU A 537 -11.83 12.76 -32.54
CA LEU A 537 -11.12 12.99 -33.80
C LEU A 537 -11.64 12.06 -34.93
N ARG A 538 -12.90 11.62 -34.82
CA ARG A 538 -13.73 11.00 -35.86
C ARG A 538 -15.12 11.66 -35.92
N ASP A 539 -15.17 13.01 -35.82
CA ASP A 539 -16.27 13.81 -36.35
C ASP A 539 -16.39 13.58 -37.88
N GLU A 540 -16.95 12.44 -38.29
CA GLU A 540 -17.24 12.10 -39.69
C GLU A 540 -18.32 13.07 -40.21
N PRO A 541 -18.06 13.89 -41.24
CA PRO A 541 -18.94 15.01 -41.63
C PRO A 541 -20.39 14.67 -42.02
N ASN A 542 -20.72 13.37 -42.12
CA ASN A 542 -21.99 12.85 -42.64
C ASN A 542 -22.77 11.99 -41.63
N LYS A 543 -22.39 11.97 -40.33
CA LYS A 543 -23.24 11.35 -39.29
C LYS A 543 -24.30 12.35 -38.77
N PRO A 544 -25.53 11.89 -38.49
CA PRO A 544 -26.62 12.76 -38.02
C PRO A 544 -26.49 13.16 -36.54
N GLU A 545 -25.60 12.50 -35.79
CA GLU A 545 -25.25 12.82 -34.41
C GLU A 545 -23.78 13.23 -34.40
N ASN A 546 -23.50 14.47 -33.97
CA ASN A 546 -22.15 14.97 -33.72
C ASN A 546 -21.74 14.57 -32.30
N ASP A 547 -20.55 14.00 -32.09
CA ASP A 547 -20.10 13.58 -30.76
C ASP A 547 -20.08 14.76 -29.75
N ARG A 548 -19.96 16.00 -30.26
CA ARG A 548 -20.03 17.26 -29.49
C ARG A 548 -21.43 17.61 -28.96
N ASP A 549 -22.48 17.14 -29.62
CA ASP A 549 -23.88 17.35 -29.20
C ASP A 549 -24.28 16.34 -28.10
N LEU A 550 -23.57 15.22 -28.03
CA LEU A 550 -23.65 14.25 -26.92
C LEU A 550 -22.70 14.60 -25.77
N ALA A 551 -21.63 15.36 -26.03
CA ALA A 551 -20.84 16.00 -24.98
C ALA A 551 -21.67 17.04 -24.20
N SER A 552 -21.26 17.33 -22.97
CA SER A 552 -21.99 18.11 -21.95
C SER A 552 -23.33 17.54 -21.47
N GLN A 553 -23.83 16.42 -22.03
CA GLN A 553 -25.09 15.82 -21.57
C GLN A 553 -24.98 15.20 -20.17
N THR A 554 -26.08 15.30 -19.42
CA THR A 554 -26.18 14.79 -18.05
C THR A 554 -26.59 13.32 -18.04
N SER A 555 -25.78 12.46 -17.43
CA SER A 555 -26.07 11.06 -17.17
C SER A 555 -27.19 10.86 -16.15
N GLY A 556 -27.74 9.65 -16.08
CA GLY A 556 -28.81 9.26 -15.16
C GLY A 556 -28.43 9.31 -13.67
N ASP A 557 -27.14 9.47 -13.34
CA ASP A 557 -26.66 9.75 -11.98
C ASP A 557 -26.56 11.27 -11.67
N GLY A 558 -27.03 12.12 -12.58
CA GLY A 558 -27.11 13.58 -12.42
C GLY A 558 -25.83 14.34 -12.78
N LYS A 559 -24.86 13.71 -13.45
CA LYS A 559 -23.54 14.30 -13.73
C LYS A 559 -23.17 14.29 -15.21
N VAL A 560 -22.30 15.23 -15.60
CA VAL A 560 -21.64 15.24 -16.91
C VAL A 560 -20.35 14.44 -16.79
N TRP A 561 -20.20 13.39 -17.60
CA TRP A 561 -18.98 12.57 -17.61
C TRP A 561 -18.24 12.73 -18.94
N VAL A 562 -16.93 12.98 -18.83
CA VAL A 562 -16.05 13.26 -19.98
C VAL A 562 -15.36 11.97 -20.43
N GLY A 563 -15.15 11.77 -21.73
CA GLY A 563 -14.46 10.60 -22.28
C GLY A 563 -13.05 10.40 -21.71
N GLY A 564 -12.56 9.16 -21.81
CA GLY A 564 -11.40 8.68 -21.06
C GLY A 564 -11.75 8.55 -19.58
N PHE A 565 -12.11 7.36 -19.12
CA PHE A 565 -12.65 7.16 -17.77
C PHE A 565 -12.25 5.83 -17.13
N ALA A 566 -12.36 5.77 -15.81
CA ALA A 566 -12.35 4.54 -15.04
C ALA A 566 -13.65 4.41 -14.25
N ALA A 567 -14.19 3.21 -14.15
CA ALA A 567 -15.45 2.90 -13.47
C ALA A 567 -15.29 1.73 -12.50
N SER A 568 -16.24 1.59 -11.59
CA SER A 568 -16.45 0.38 -10.79
C SER A 568 -17.89 -0.08 -10.90
N VAL A 569 -18.13 -1.39 -10.85
CA VAL A 569 -19.43 -2.04 -10.94
C VAL A 569 -19.50 -3.25 -10.01
N ASN A 570 -20.68 -3.65 -9.55
CA ASN A 570 -20.83 -4.92 -8.84
C ASN A 570 -20.59 -6.11 -9.80
N PRO A 571 -20.18 -7.30 -9.33
CA PRO A 571 -19.97 -8.49 -10.17
C PRO A 571 -21.23 -9.09 -10.83
N ASP A 572 -22.38 -8.43 -10.70
CA ASP A 572 -23.66 -8.69 -11.36
C ASP A 572 -24.03 -7.59 -12.38
N GLY A 573 -23.11 -6.65 -12.64
CA GLY A 573 -23.29 -5.52 -13.56
C GLY A 573 -24.08 -4.33 -12.99
N SER A 574 -24.46 -4.34 -11.71
CA SER A 574 -25.28 -3.30 -11.07
C SER A 574 -24.49 -2.23 -10.31
N GLY A 575 -25.16 -1.12 -10.01
CA GLY A 575 -24.70 -0.08 -9.10
C GLY A 575 -23.40 0.57 -9.56
N LEU A 576 -23.29 0.90 -10.85
CA LEU A 576 -22.08 1.44 -11.45
C LEU A 576 -21.71 2.83 -10.88
N ARG A 577 -20.42 3.11 -10.75
CA ARG A 577 -19.87 4.42 -10.36
C ARG A 577 -18.67 4.76 -11.25
N ILE A 578 -18.66 5.94 -11.86
CA ILE A 578 -17.44 6.51 -12.45
C ILE A 578 -16.49 6.91 -11.30
N VAL A 579 -15.25 6.44 -11.39
CA VAL A 579 -14.18 6.63 -10.40
C VAL A 579 -13.31 7.82 -10.77
N GLY A 580 -13.09 8.09 -12.06
CA GLY A 580 -12.45 9.29 -12.57
C GLY A 580 -12.60 9.40 -14.08
N HIS A 581 -12.39 10.60 -14.65
CA HIS A 581 -12.73 10.89 -16.05
C HIS A 581 -11.89 12.03 -16.65
N GLY A 582 -11.98 12.23 -17.98
CA GLY A 582 -11.19 13.24 -18.70
C GLY A 582 -9.76 12.80 -19.01
N PHE A 583 -9.55 11.51 -19.25
CA PHE A 583 -8.28 10.93 -19.73
C PHE A 583 -8.17 11.09 -21.26
N ASN A 584 -7.02 10.74 -21.86
CA ASN A 584 -6.96 10.51 -23.31
C ASN A 584 -6.91 9.01 -23.61
N ARG A 585 -5.81 8.36 -23.21
CA ARG A 585 -5.50 6.95 -23.44
C ARG A 585 -5.20 6.31 -22.09
N GLY A 586 -6.21 6.31 -21.22
CA GLY A 586 -6.12 5.71 -19.88
C GLY A 586 -5.99 4.19 -19.98
N VAL A 587 -4.80 3.67 -19.68
CA VAL A 587 -4.44 2.25 -19.79
C VAL A 587 -3.77 1.78 -18.51
N GLY A 588 -3.74 0.46 -18.28
CA GLY A 588 -3.02 -0.16 -17.16
C GLY A 588 -3.39 0.47 -15.81
N GLN A 589 -4.55 0.13 -15.27
CA GLN A 589 -4.99 0.59 -13.95
C GLN A 589 -4.80 -0.51 -12.90
N THR A 590 -4.40 -0.14 -11.68
CA THR A 590 -4.25 -1.09 -10.54
C THR A 590 -4.69 -0.46 -9.22
N MET A 591 -4.92 -1.28 -8.19
CA MET A 591 -5.39 -0.82 -6.87
C MET A 591 -4.77 -1.59 -5.70
N THR A 592 -4.35 -0.85 -4.67
CA THR A 592 -3.80 -1.43 -3.43
C THR A 592 -4.89 -2.04 -2.55
N SER A 593 -4.50 -2.94 -1.64
CA SER A 593 -5.34 -3.46 -0.57
C SER A 593 -5.80 -2.40 0.43
N PHE A 594 -5.26 -1.17 0.39
CA PHE A 594 -5.78 -0.02 1.14
C PHE A 594 -6.89 0.73 0.38
N GLY A 595 -7.11 0.43 -0.90
CA GLY A 595 -8.11 1.05 -1.77
C GLY A 595 -7.63 2.30 -2.50
N ASP A 596 -6.31 2.48 -2.67
CA ASP A 596 -5.74 3.57 -3.46
C ASP A 596 -5.41 3.07 -4.88
N MET A 597 -5.85 3.83 -5.89
CA MET A 597 -5.81 3.45 -7.30
C MET A 597 -4.75 4.24 -8.05
N PHE A 598 -4.07 3.60 -9.00
CA PHE A 598 -3.09 4.23 -9.90
C PHE A 598 -3.44 3.91 -11.35
N GLN A 599 -3.03 4.79 -12.28
CA GLN A 599 -3.14 4.54 -13.71
C GLN A 599 -2.01 5.17 -14.52
N ASN A 600 -1.88 4.71 -15.77
CA ASN A 600 -1.20 5.43 -16.84
C ASN A 600 -2.17 6.22 -17.72
N ASP A 601 -1.70 7.29 -18.36
CA ASP A 601 -2.39 8.00 -19.44
C ASP A 601 -1.36 8.60 -20.43
N GLN A 602 -1.72 8.71 -21.71
CA GLN A 602 -0.86 9.18 -22.81
C GLN A 602 -1.61 10.21 -23.66
N SER A 603 -1.03 11.39 -23.88
CA SER A 603 -1.63 12.41 -24.75
C SER A 603 -1.28 12.18 -26.22
N ASP A 604 -2.19 12.59 -27.12
CA ASP A 604 -1.95 12.63 -28.57
C ASP A 604 -0.82 13.61 -28.97
N ALA A 605 -0.35 14.44 -28.04
CA ALA A 605 0.71 15.43 -28.27
C ALA A 605 2.08 15.01 -27.72
N GLY A 606 2.18 13.80 -27.14
CA GLY A 606 3.46 13.19 -26.78
C GLY A 606 3.94 13.43 -25.35
N SER A 607 3.04 13.77 -24.41
CA SER A 607 3.31 13.57 -22.98
C SER A 607 2.66 12.28 -22.48
N SER A 608 3.14 11.73 -21.38
CA SER A 608 2.56 10.58 -20.69
C SER A 608 2.63 10.82 -19.18
N ARG A 609 1.80 10.14 -18.40
CA ARG A 609 1.76 10.33 -16.94
C ARG A 609 1.42 9.06 -16.18
N VAL A 610 1.92 8.99 -14.94
CA VAL A 610 1.44 8.05 -13.91
C VAL A 610 0.75 8.86 -12.83
N THR A 611 -0.52 8.54 -12.56
CA THR A 611 -1.40 9.35 -11.71
C THR A 611 -2.04 8.49 -10.61
N TRP A 612 -2.08 9.00 -9.37
CA TRP A 612 -2.96 8.47 -8.33
C TRP A 612 -4.39 8.96 -8.58
N LEU A 613 -5.35 8.03 -8.72
CA LEU A 613 -6.72 8.37 -9.10
C LEU A 613 -7.61 8.54 -7.87
N MET A 614 -8.00 9.80 -7.62
CA MET A 614 -8.99 10.16 -6.60
C MET A 614 -10.42 9.86 -7.07
N GLU A 615 -11.30 9.37 -6.19
CA GLU A 615 -12.71 9.13 -6.53
C GLU A 615 -13.43 10.43 -6.95
N GLY A 616 -13.96 10.47 -8.16
CA GLY A 616 -14.54 11.66 -8.78
C GLY A 616 -13.53 12.59 -9.44
N GLY A 617 -12.25 12.22 -9.53
CA GLY A 617 -11.20 13.05 -10.11
C GLY A 617 -11.38 13.30 -11.61
N PHE A 618 -11.39 14.57 -11.99
CA PHE A 618 -11.31 15.01 -13.39
C PHE A 618 -9.87 15.29 -13.80
N LEU A 619 -9.44 14.76 -14.93
CA LEU A 619 -8.02 14.65 -15.32
C LEU A 619 -7.61 15.48 -16.55
N GLY A 620 -8.51 16.32 -17.06
CA GLY A 620 -8.17 17.58 -17.75
C GLY A 620 -7.95 17.55 -19.27
N PHE A 621 -8.00 16.41 -19.96
CA PHE A 621 -7.62 16.34 -21.38
C PHE A 621 -8.54 17.11 -22.32
N CYS A 622 -9.85 16.92 -22.16
CA CYS A 622 -10.87 17.83 -22.72
C CYS A 622 -11.28 18.85 -21.64
N SER A 623 -12.10 19.83 -22.01
CA SER A 623 -12.73 20.73 -21.04
C SER A 623 -13.72 19.98 -20.11
N PRO A 624 -14.10 20.55 -18.94
CA PRO A 624 -15.03 19.90 -18.01
C PRO A 624 -16.43 19.59 -18.58
N ASP A 625 -16.84 20.33 -19.61
CA ASP A 625 -18.06 20.10 -20.39
C ASP A 625 -17.88 19.07 -21.52
N GLY A 626 -16.66 18.58 -21.76
CA GLY A 626 -16.35 17.64 -22.83
C GLY A 626 -16.42 18.22 -24.25
N GLN A 627 -16.47 19.54 -24.44
CA GLN A 627 -16.69 20.16 -25.77
C GLN A 627 -15.45 20.78 -26.43
N ARG A 628 -14.34 20.99 -25.70
CA ARG A 628 -13.12 21.64 -26.22
C ARG A 628 -11.85 20.84 -25.93
N ASN A 629 -10.96 20.78 -26.91
CA ASN A 629 -9.62 20.22 -26.77
C ASN A 629 -8.71 21.18 -25.98
N TRP A 630 -7.65 20.67 -25.35
CA TRP A 630 -6.78 21.45 -24.46
C TRP A 630 -6.05 22.61 -25.14
N GLN A 631 -5.73 22.53 -26.43
CA GLN A 631 -5.03 23.58 -27.18
C GLN A 631 -5.78 24.91 -27.16
N ILE A 632 -7.12 24.86 -27.11
CA ILE A 632 -7.98 26.03 -27.06
C ILE A 632 -7.80 26.76 -25.72
N ASP A 633 -7.76 26.04 -24.60
CA ASP A 633 -7.70 26.62 -23.26
C ASP A 633 -6.25 26.88 -22.76
N GLN A 634 -5.21 26.60 -23.57
CA GLN A 634 -3.81 26.78 -23.18
C GLN A 634 -3.49 28.26 -22.88
N ARG A 635 -2.94 28.53 -21.68
CA ARG A 635 -2.61 29.89 -21.25
C ARG A 635 -1.23 30.33 -21.78
N PRO A 636 -1.00 31.64 -22.02
CA PRO A 636 0.30 32.13 -22.46
C PRO A 636 1.43 31.78 -21.48
N GLY A 637 2.48 31.12 -21.97
CA GLY A 637 3.60 30.67 -21.15
C GLY A 637 3.35 29.38 -20.36
N GLN A 638 2.18 28.75 -20.48
CA GLN A 638 1.89 27.45 -19.89
C GLN A 638 2.63 26.33 -20.65
N PRO A 639 3.43 25.47 -19.96
CA PRO A 639 4.03 24.30 -20.57
C PRO A 639 2.99 23.40 -21.24
N GLN A 640 3.34 22.76 -22.36
CA GLN A 640 2.43 21.88 -23.08
C GLN A 640 1.94 20.72 -22.17
N SER A 641 2.84 20.13 -21.38
CA SER A 641 2.57 19.12 -20.36
C SER A 641 1.51 19.53 -19.34
N ASP A 642 1.45 20.82 -18.98
CA ASP A 642 0.51 21.37 -18.01
C ASP A 642 -0.83 21.71 -18.67
N ALA A 643 -0.79 22.16 -19.93
CA ALA A 643 -1.95 22.52 -20.73
C ALA A 643 -2.75 21.29 -21.15
N GLU A 644 -2.07 20.26 -21.65
CA GLU A 644 -2.63 18.95 -22.04
C GLU A 644 -3.54 18.35 -20.97
N TRP A 645 -3.18 18.55 -19.71
CA TRP A 645 -3.90 18.02 -18.55
C TRP A 645 -4.56 19.13 -17.70
N ARG A 646 -4.75 20.34 -18.24
CA ARG A 646 -5.37 21.51 -17.59
C ARG A 646 -4.93 21.77 -16.13
N GLN A 647 -3.65 21.57 -15.83
CA GLN A 647 -3.12 21.58 -14.45
C GLN A 647 -3.22 22.94 -13.73
N TRP A 648 -3.50 24.02 -14.47
CA TRP A 648 -3.68 25.37 -13.92
C TRP A 648 -5.16 25.74 -13.71
N ASP A 649 -6.12 24.87 -14.07
CA ASP A 649 -7.56 25.15 -14.03
C ASP A 649 -8.25 24.63 -12.74
N PRO A 650 -9.27 25.34 -12.22
CA PRO A 650 -10.03 24.91 -11.05
C PRO A 650 -10.98 23.74 -11.38
N GLY A 651 -10.82 22.62 -10.69
CA GLY A 651 -11.57 21.37 -10.93
C GLY A 651 -10.72 20.21 -11.44
N THR A 652 -9.42 20.40 -11.62
CA THR A 652 -8.52 19.42 -12.23
C THR A 652 -7.62 18.75 -11.19
N LEU A 653 -7.56 17.42 -11.21
CA LEU A 653 -6.66 16.65 -10.35
C LEU A 653 -5.20 16.81 -10.82
N SER A 654 -4.27 16.79 -9.87
CA SER A 654 -2.83 16.77 -10.16
C SER A 654 -2.43 15.51 -10.95
N ALA A 655 -1.68 15.69 -12.02
CA ALA A 655 -1.33 14.63 -12.98
C ALA A 655 -0.32 13.58 -12.46
N GLY A 656 0.31 13.79 -11.30
CA GLY A 656 1.31 12.88 -10.75
C GLY A 656 2.69 13.07 -11.39
N ASP A 657 3.33 11.97 -11.82
CA ASP A 657 4.60 12.01 -12.58
C ASP A 657 4.29 12.19 -14.06
N ILE A 658 4.55 13.37 -14.62
CA ILE A 658 4.44 13.65 -16.07
C ILE A 658 5.82 13.43 -16.71
N TYR A 659 5.85 12.77 -17.87
CA TYR A 659 7.06 12.48 -18.61
C TYR A 659 6.86 12.58 -20.13
N GLU A 660 7.97 12.76 -20.85
CA GLU A 660 8.01 12.91 -22.30
C GLU A 660 7.57 11.65 -23.06
N ARG A 661 7.40 11.78 -24.38
CA ARG A 661 6.91 10.77 -25.33
C ARG A 661 7.25 9.32 -24.96
N GLY A 662 6.21 8.57 -24.58
CA GLY A 662 6.24 7.13 -24.32
C GLY A 662 4.96 6.47 -24.82
N SER A 663 4.88 5.14 -24.68
CA SER A 663 3.67 4.34 -24.92
C SER A 663 3.43 3.49 -23.67
N PRO A 664 2.81 4.06 -22.62
CA PRO A 664 2.45 3.28 -21.44
C PRO A 664 1.50 2.14 -21.81
N ARG A 665 1.58 1.04 -21.07
CA ARG A 665 0.72 -0.14 -21.22
C ARG A 665 0.27 -0.65 -19.83
N GLY A 666 0.30 -1.96 -19.56
CA GLY A 666 -0.11 -2.55 -18.29
C GLY A 666 0.69 -2.09 -17.06
N MET A 667 0.12 -2.28 -15.87
CA MET A 667 0.69 -1.88 -14.58
C MET A 667 0.21 -2.79 -13.44
N CYS A 668 1.04 -3.02 -12.42
CA CYS A 668 0.61 -3.71 -11.20
C CYS A 668 1.21 -3.13 -9.92
N PHE A 669 0.58 -3.44 -8.79
CA PHE A 669 1.05 -3.03 -7.46
C PHE A 669 1.46 -4.26 -6.62
N TYR A 670 2.74 -4.29 -6.24
CA TYR A 670 3.34 -5.37 -5.47
C TYR A 670 3.22 -5.11 -3.97
N GLU A 671 2.68 -6.09 -3.24
CA GLU A 671 2.40 -5.97 -1.80
C GLU A 671 3.13 -7.02 -0.98
N ASN A 672 3.05 -8.28 -1.44
CA ASN A 672 3.64 -9.45 -0.82
C ASN A 672 3.97 -10.48 -1.92
N GLY A 673 4.75 -11.51 -1.60
CA GLY A 673 5.06 -12.61 -2.52
C GLY A 673 6.49 -13.13 -2.38
N ALA A 674 7.12 -13.48 -3.51
CA ALA A 674 8.47 -14.03 -3.59
C ALA A 674 9.58 -12.98 -3.54
N LEU A 675 9.39 -11.78 -4.12
CA LEU A 675 10.41 -10.74 -4.21
C LEU A 675 10.87 -10.29 -2.80
N PRO A 676 12.13 -9.84 -2.62
CA PRO A 676 12.62 -9.35 -1.34
C PRO A 676 11.72 -8.24 -0.76
N GLY A 677 11.52 -8.22 0.57
CA GLY A 677 10.57 -7.31 1.23
C GLY A 677 10.73 -5.81 0.95
N ARG A 678 11.88 -5.38 0.40
CA ARG A 678 12.10 -4.01 -0.10
C ARG A 678 11.24 -3.64 -1.33
N TYR A 679 10.53 -4.58 -1.92
CA TYR A 679 9.60 -4.38 -3.04
C TYR A 679 8.13 -4.31 -2.62
N ALA A 680 7.81 -4.55 -1.34
CA ALA A 680 6.46 -4.29 -0.83
C ALA A 680 6.16 -2.78 -0.93
N GLY A 681 5.09 -2.42 -1.65
CA GLY A 681 4.76 -1.03 -2.00
C GLY A 681 5.26 -0.57 -3.37
N LEU A 682 5.86 -1.46 -4.18
CA LEU A 682 6.26 -1.15 -5.56
C LEU A 682 5.02 -1.06 -6.47
N LEU A 683 4.81 0.11 -7.07
CA LEU A 683 4.01 0.24 -8.29
C LEU A 683 4.94 0.05 -9.50
N ALA A 684 4.64 -0.92 -10.36
CA ALA A 684 5.38 -1.18 -11.60
C ALA A 684 4.50 -0.84 -12.81
N SER A 685 5.07 -0.14 -13.80
CA SER A 685 4.34 0.35 -14.99
C SER A 685 5.17 0.21 -16.26
N CYS A 686 4.59 -0.40 -17.30
CA CYS A 686 5.27 -0.63 -18.58
C CYS A 686 5.20 0.58 -19.52
N ASP A 687 6.32 0.95 -20.15
CA ASP A 687 6.39 1.85 -21.32
C ASP A 687 7.01 1.09 -22.50
N ALA A 688 6.16 0.66 -23.43
CA ALA A 688 6.54 -0.11 -24.61
C ALA A 688 7.53 0.65 -25.51
N GLN A 689 7.33 1.96 -25.67
CA GLN A 689 8.14 2.82 -26.54
C GLN A 689 9.55 3.06 -26.00
N ARG A 690 9.75 2.94 -24.68
CA ARG A 690 11.07 3.06 -24.04
C ARG A 690 11.78 1.73 -23.83
N GLY A 691 11.09 0.60 -24.03
CA GLY A 691 11.59 -0.71 -23.62
C GLY A 691 11.92 -0.75 -22.13
N GLU A 692 11.05 -0.18 -21.31
CA GLU A 692 11.30 0.08 -19.89
C GLU A 692 10.05 -0.19 -19.05
N VAL A 693 10.25 -0.80 -17.87
CA VAL A 693 9.27 -0.84 -16.79
C VAL A 693 9.74 0.14 -15.74
N PHE A 694 8.93 1.16 -15.48
CA PHE A 694 9.13 2.11 -14.40
C PHE A 694 8.72 1.49 -13.07
N GLY A 695 9.49 1.78 -12.03
CA GLY A 695 9.13 1.53 -10.65
C GLY A 695 8.84 2.83 -9.91
N TYR A 696 7.90 2.77 -8.97
CA TYR A 696 7.60 3.82 -8.00
C TYR A 696 7.36 3.21 -6.63
N PHE A 697 7.68 3.94 -5.57
CA PHE A 697 7.18 3.66 -4.22
C PHE A 697 6.29 4.85 -3.79
N PRO A 698 4.96 4.79 -3.97
CA PRO A 698 4.10 5.94 -3.70
C PRO A 698 4.08 6.34 -2.23
N VAL A 699 4.57 7.55 -1.92
CA VAL A 699 4.63 8.08 -0.54
C VAL A 699 3.49 9.06 -0.31
N THR A 700 2.67 8.87 0.72
CA THR A 700 1.59 9.81 1.06
C THR A 700 2.14 11.17 1.44
N GLU A 701 1.87 12.20 0.64
CA GLU A 701 2.18 13.61 0.95
C GLU A 701 0.87 14.37 1.14
N LYS A 702 0.61 14.82 2.38
CA LYS A 702 -0.64 15.49 2.78
C LYS A 702 -1.86 14.62 2.40
N SER A 703 -2.71 15.04 1.46
CA SER A 703 -3.81 14.22 0.93
C SER A 703 -3.58 13.66 -0.49
N ASN A 704 -2.35 13.72 -1.00
CA ASN A 704 -1.95 13.16 -2.29
C ASN A 704 -0.88 12.06 -2.10
N PHE A 705 -0.41 11.46 -3.19
CA PHE A 705 0.81 10.65 -3.21
C PHE A 705 1.90 11.37 -4.01
N LYS A 706 3.12 11.37 -3.49
CA LYS A 706 4.34 11.69 -4.23
C LYS A 706 4.78 10.44 -5.00
N LEU A 707 5.04 10.62 -6.29
CA LEU A 707 5.50 9.56 -7.19
C LEU A 707 6.93 9.88 -7.61
N GLU A 708 7.89 9.11 -7.10
CA GLU A 708 9.30 9.20 -7.49
C GLU A 708 9.64 8.01 -8.39
N ARG A 709 9.83 8.28 -9.68
CA ARG A 709 10.11 7.27 -10.71
C ARG A 709 11.55 6.79 -10.65
N PHE A 710 11.74 5.48 -10.80
CA PHE A 710 13.03 4.87 -11.11
C PHE A 710 12.87 3.79 -12.20
N SER A 711 13.99 3.31 -12.74
CA SER A 711 14.03 2.23 -13.74
C SER A 711 14.03 0.87 -13.04
N LEU A 712 12.98 0.06 -13.21
CA LEU A 712 12.86 -1.28 -12.60
C LEU A 712 13.39 -2.36 -13.55
N VAL A 713 13.03 -2.28 -14.83
CA VAL A 713 13.49 -3.18 -15.90
C VAL A 713 13.77 -2.32 -17.13
N LYS A 714 14.90 -2.49 -17.81
CA LYS A 714 15.23 -1.69 -18.99
C LYS A 714 16.08 -2.46 -20.00
N SER A 715 15.63 -2.59 -21.24
CA SER A 715 16.45 -3.20 -22.29
C SER A 715 17.61 -2.29 -22.72
N LYS A 716 18.76 -2.89 -23.04
CA LYS A 716 19.84 -2.21 -23.79
C LYS A 716 19.45 -1.97 -25.26
N THR A 717 18.54 -2.77 -25.81
CA THR A 717 17.94 -2.62 -27.14
C THR A 717 16.44 -2.26 -27.02
N PRO A 718 16.11 -1.00 -26.67
CA PRO A 718 14.71 -0.59 -26.45
C PRO A 718 13.85 -0.57 -27.73
N GLY A 719 14.45 -0.73 -28.91
CA GLY A 719 13.76 -0.91 -30.19
C GLY A 719 13.35 -2.35 -30.50
N GLU A 720 13.63 -3.30 -29.60
CA GLU A 720 13.34 -4.74 -29.77
C GLU A 720 12.54 -5.30 -28.56
N PHE A 721 12.50 -4.57 -27.44
CA PHE A 721 11.87 -4.98 -26.19
C PHE A 721 10.65 -4.10 -25.92
N HIS A 722 9.44 -4.61 -26.11
CA HIS A 722 8.22 -3.81 -25.94
C HIS A 722 7.33 -4.41 -24.85
N PRO A 723 7.51 -4.01 -23.57
CA PRO A 723 6.68 -4.50 -22.48
C PRO A 723 5.22 -4.07 -22.66
N VAL A 724 4.33 -5.05 -22.83
CA VAL A 724 2.89 -4.83 -23.06
C VAL A 724 2.07 -4.97 -21.79
N ASP A 725 2.44 -5.87 -20.88
CA ASP A 725 1.72 -6.05 -19.63
C ASP A 725 2.60 -6.64 -18.52
N ILE A 726 2.31 -6.31 -17.26
CA ILE A 726 3.01 -6.81 -16.08
C ILE A 726 2.04 -7.11 -14.93
N LEU A 727 2.03 -8.37 -14.46
CA LEU A 727 1.21 -8.81 -13.34
C LEU A 727 2.02 -9.33 -12.15
N VAL A 728 1.37 -9.36 -10.98
CA VAL A 728 1.87 -10.09 -9.81
C VAL A 728 1.40 -11.53 -9.90
N GLY A 729 2.33 -12.46 -10.09
CA GLY A 729 2.09 -13.88 -10.23
C GLY A 729 1.41 -14.50 -9.00
N ALA A 730 0.73 -15.63 -9.20
CA ALA A 730 0.09 -16.39 -8.14
C ALA A 730 1.06 -16.79 -7.01
N ASP A 731 2.26 -17.21 -7.39
CA ASP A 731 3.37 -17.58 -6.51
C ASP A 731 4.09 -16.37 -5.88
N GLY A 732 3.80 -15.16 -6.38
CA GLY A 732 4.37 -13.91 -5.93
C GLY A 732 5.64 -13.47 -6.66
N ALA A 733 6.00 -14.10 -7.79
CA ALA A 733 6.90 -13.47 -8.76
C ALA A 733 6.18 -12.31 -9.50
N LEU A 734 6.90 -11.58 -10.35
CA LEU A 734 6.29 -10.73 -11.38
C LEU A 734 6.38 -11.45 -12.73
N TYR A 735 5.37 -11.29 -13.58
CA TYR A 735 5.36 -11.81 -14.95
C TYR A 735 5.17 -10.65 -15.92
N LEU A 736 6.05 -10.55 -16.91
CA LEU A 736 6.16 -9.45 -17.87
C LEU A 736 6.00 -9.98 -19.29
N ALA A 737 4.93 -9.61 -19.98
CA ALA A 737 4.73 -9.91 -21.39
C ALA A 737 5.42 -8.85 -22.27
N THR A 738 6.04 -9.30 -23.36
CA THR A 738 6.59 -8.41 -24.40
C THR A 738 6.11 -8.80 -25.79
N ALA A 739 5.90 -7.79 -26.64
CA ALA A 739 5.79 -7.94 -28.09
C ALA A 739 7.12 -7.62 -28.78
N ASP A 740 7.26 -8.06 -30.03
CA ASP A 740 8.40 -7.85 -30.92
C ASP A 740 8.29 -6.58 -31.79
N SER A 741 7.19 -5.82 -31.64
CA SER A 741 6.92 -4.60 -32.41
C SER A 741 6.14 -3.56 -31.60
N LEU A 742 6.42 -2.26 -31.85
CA LEU A 742 5.67 -1.14 -31.26
C LEU A 742 4.30 -0.91 -31.91
N GLU A 743 4.23 -1.11 -33.23
CA GLU A 743 3.02 -0.97 -34.00
C GLU A 743 2.25 -2.29 -33.98
N ASN A 744 1.01 -2.30 -33.50
CA ASN A 744 0.04 -3.29 -33.94
C ASN A 744 -0.49 -2.84 -35.31
N PRO A 745 -0.16 -3.51 -36.44
CA PRO A 745 -0.67 -3.05 -37.73
C PRO A 745 -2.20 -3.25 -37.79
N PRO A 746 -2.95 -2.38 -38.48
CA PRO A 746 -4.37 -2.60 -38.72
C PRO A 746 -4.61 -3.93 -39.45
N SER A 747 -5.78 -4.51 -39.27
CA SER A 747 -6.18 -5.89 -39.63
C SER A 747 -6.29 -6.19 -41.14
N THR A 748 -5.55 -5.46 -41.98
CA THR A 748 -5.69 -5.46 -43.45
C THR A 748 -4.37 -5.57 -44.20
N ARG A 749 -3.28 -5.94 -43.52
CA ARG A 749 -2.02 -6.38 -44.14
C ARG A 749 -1.74 -7.84 -43.80
N GLU A 750 -1.09 -8.54 -44.72
CA GLU A 750 -0.40 -9.80 -44.45
C GLU A 750 0.69 -9.53 -43.40
N ILE A 751 0.64 -10.22 -42.27
CA ILE A 751 1.51 -9.99 -41.10
C ILE A 751 2.14 -11.32 -40.72
N SER A 752 3.46 -11.41 -40.85
CA SER A 752 4.26 -12.55 -40.41
C SER A 752 3.89 -12.95 -38.96
N PRO A 753 3.86 -14.25 -38.61
CA PRO A 753 3.64 -14.68 -37.23
C PRO A 753 4.71 -14.05 -36.32
N THR A 754 4.24 -13.28 -35.35
CA THR A 754 5.04 -12.43 -34.45
C THR A 754 5.09 -13.08 -33.06
N ALA A 755 6.28 -13.11 -32.45
CA ALA A 755 6.55 -13.92 -31.27
C ALA A 755 6.18 -13.18 -29.98
N GLY A 756 5.34 -13.81 -29.16
CA GLY A 756 5.16 -13.40 -27.77
C GLY A 756 6.28 -13.96 -26.89
N THR A 757 6.76 -13.18 -25.93
CA THR A 757 7.59 -13.70 -24.81
C THR A 757 6.98 -13.26 -23.49
N ILE A 758 6.96 -14.15 -22.51
CA ILE A 758 6.68 -13.84 -21.10
C ILE A 758 7.94 -14.14 -20.30
N TYR A 759 8.48 -13.10 -19.67
CA TYR A 759 9.58 -13.22 -18.71
C TYR A 759 9.02 -13.28 -17.29
N ARG A 760 9.58 -14.13 -16.45
CA ARG A 760 9.38 -14.09 -15.00
C ARG A 760 10.50 -13.26 -14.38
N ILE A 761 10.14 -12.36 -13.45
CA ILE A 761 11.08 -11.58 -12.63
C ILE A 761 10.89 -11.98 -11.16
N ALA A 762 11.96 -12.44 -10.52
CA ALA A 762 11.91 -13.09 -9.20
C ALA A 762 13.24 -12.93 -8.42
N PRO A 763 13.36 -13.35 -7.16
CA PRO A 763 14.66 -13.52 -6.51
C PRO A 763 15.53 -14.55 -7.24
N LYS A 764 16.85 -14.49 -7.05
CA LYS A 764 17.77 -15.40 -7.73
C LYS A 764 17.57 -16.88 -7.37
N ASN A 765 17.55 -17.76 -8.38
CA ASN A 765 17.21 -19.18 -8.29
C ASN A 765 15.78 -19.43 -7.79
N PHE A 766 14.81 -18.63 -8.22
CA PHE A 766 13.42 -18.82 -7.82
C PHE A 766 12.74 -19.94 -8.61
N LEU A 767 12.24 -20.93 -7.89
CA LEU A 767 11.34 -21.96 -8.40
C LEU A 767 9.94 -21.76 -7.80
N SER A 768 8.92 -21.85 -8.65
CA SER A 768 7.52 -21.80 -8.21
C SER A 768 7.19 -22.99 -7.32
N LYS A 769 6.14 -22.88 -6.51
CA LYS A 769 5.78 -23.92 -5.53
C LYS A 769 4.29 -24.23 -5.56
N PRO A 770 3.88 -25.51 -5.64
CA PRO A 770 2.48 -25.91 -5.55
C PRO A 770 1.78 -25.28 -4.35
N ARG A 771 0.76 -24.46 -4.60
CA ARG A 771 0.00 -23.82 -3.52
C ARG A 771 -0.73 -24.88 -2.68
N PRO A 772 -0.66 -24.82 -1.33
CA PRO A 772 -1.41 -25.73 -0.48
C PRO A 772 -2.93 -25.62 -0.70
N THR A 773 -3.55 -26.68 -1.23
CA THR A 773 -5.01 -26.74 -1.38
C THR A 773 -5.67 -27.12 -0.04
N HIS A 774 -6.68 -26.36 0.37
CA HIS A 774 -7.41 -26.59 1.62
C HIS A 774 -8.80 -27.16 1.33
N LYS A 775 -9.12 -28.31 1.94
CA LYS A 775 -10.46 -28.93 1.91
C LYS A 775 -11.51 -28.17 2.74
N ASP A 776 -11.07 -27.31 3.64
CA ASP A 776 -11.92 -26.40 4.42
C ASP A 776 -12.16 -25.12 3.59
N PRO A 777 -13.41 -24.78 3.23
CA PRO A 777 -13.68 -23.63 2.35
C PRO A 777 -13.23 -22.28 2.93
N ILE A 778 -13.29 -22.10 4.26
CA ILE A 778 -12.90 -20.84 4.91
C ILE A 778 -11.37 -20.72 4.92
N LYS A 779 -10.65 -21.83 5.13
CA LYS A 779 -9.19 -21.85 5.00
C LYS A 779 -8.74 -21.67 3.55
N ARG A 780 -9.41 -22.28 2.57
CA ARG A 780 -9.15 -22.03 1.14
C ARG A 780 -9.33 -20.54 0.84
N ALA A 781 -10.44 -19.94 1.29
CA ALA A 781 -10.73 -18.53 1.06
C ALA A 781 -9.74 -17.57 1.73
N LEU A 782 -9.22 -17.89 2.93
CA LEU A 782 -8.15 -17.10 3.57
C LEU A 782 -6.80 -17.23 2.84
N ALA A 783 -6.46 -18.42 2.33
CA ALA A 783 -5.27 -18.60 1.48
C ALA A 783 -5.38 -17.82 0.17
N LEU A 784 -6.56 -17.82 -0.45
CA LEU A 784 -6.88 -16.98 -1.62
C LEU A 784 -6.77 -15.49 -1.30
N LEU A 785 -7.37 -15.01 -0.20
CA LEU A 785 -7.28 -13.61 0.24
C LEU A 785 -5.83 -13.17 0.54
N SER A 786 -4.99 -14.10 0.99
CA SER A 786 -3.56 -13.87 1.24
C SER A 786 -2.70 -13.86 -0.04
N SER A 787 -3.28 -14.19 -1.20
CA SER A 787 -2.58 -14.30 -2.49
C SER A 787 -1.89 -12.99 -2.90
N PRO A 788 -0.68 -13.04 -3.47
CA PRO A 788 -0.03 -11.87 -4.05
C PRO A 788 -0.73 -11.41 -5.34
N ALA A 789 -1.22 -12.30 -6.20
CA ALA A 789 -2.06 -11.97 -7.36
C ALA A 789 -3.42 -11.36 -6.98
N GLN A 790 -3.79 -10.22 -7.58
CA GLN A 790 -4.95 -9.41 -7.18
C GLN A 790 -6.31 -10.11 -7.37
N ASN A 791 -6.58 -10.67 -8.55
CA ASN A 791 -7.88 -11.28 -8.85
C ASN A 791 -8.10 -12.59 -8.07
N VAL A 792 -7.03 -13.29 -7.69
CA VAL A 792 -7.10 -14.43 -6.75
C VAL A 792 -7.54 -13.99 -5.34
N ARG A 793 -7.13 -12.81 -4.86
CA ARG A 793 -7.61 -12.25 -3.57
C ARG A 793 -9.13 -12.06 -3.59
N PHE A 794 -9.66 -11.61 -4.73
CA PHE A 794 -11.08 -11.32 -4.93
C PHE A 794 -11.96 -12.56 -4.72
N SER A 795 -11.58 -13.71 -5.30
CA SER A 795 -12.28 -14.98 -5.07
C SER A 795 -12.27 -15.40 -3.58
N GLY A 796 -11.20 -15.13 -2.86
CA GLY A 796 -11.13 -15.32 -1.41
C GLY A 796 -12.08 -14.40 -0.64
N LEU A 797 -12.07 -13.11 -0.99
CA LEU A 797 -12.93 -12.08 -0.40
C LEU A 797 -14.43 -12.41 -0.56
N GLU A 798 -14.88 -12.72 -1.77
CA GLU A 798 -16.28 -13.07 -2.05
C GLU A 798 -16.73 -14.33 -1.31
N THR A 799 -15.86 -15.34 -1.21
CA THR A 799 -16.15 -16.56 -0.43
C THR A 799 -16.30 -16.26 1.06
N LEU A 800 -15.48 -15.37 1.62
CA LEU A 800 -15.55 -14.97 3.05
C LEU A 800 -16.77 -14.08 3.34
N ARG A 801 -17.10 -13.14 2.45
CA ARG A 801 -18.35 -12.35 2.53
C ARG A 801 -19.59 -13.26 2.51
N THR A 802 -19.58 -14.27 1.65
CA THR A 802 -20.66 -15.28 1.55
C THR A 802 -20.76 -16.15 2.81
N ALA A 803 -19.63 -16.49 3.44
CA ALA A 803 -19.59 -17.25 4.69
C ALA A 803 -20.10 -16.47 5.92
N ARG A 804 -20.18 -15.13 5.86
CA ARG A 804 -20.68 -14.23 6.93
C ARG A 804 -19.99 -14.52 8.27
N GLU A 805 -20.72 -14.45 9.38
CA GLU A 805 -20.18 -14.60 10.75
C GLU A 805 -19.33 -15.87 10.96
N LYS A 806 -19.53 -16.94 10.16
CA LYS A 806 -18.73 -18.17 10.21
C LYS A 806 -17.25 -17.94 9.87
N ALA A 807 -16.94 -16.95 9.03
CA ALA A 807 -15.56 -16.61 8.66
C ALA A 807 -14.82 -15.83 9.75
N LEU A 808 -15.53 -15.12 10.63
CA LEU A 808 -14.94 -14.18 11.60
C LEU A 808 -13.89 -14.80 12.54
N PRO A 809 -14.09 -16.01 13.12
CA PRO A 809 -13.09 -16.62 14.00
C PRO A 809 -11.76 -16.90 13.30
N ALA A 810 -11.80 -17.21 12.00
CA ALA A 810 -10.61 -17.49 11.21
C ALA A 810 -9.96 -16.19 10.69
N LEU A 811 -10.76 -15.22 10.22
CA LEU A 811 -10.28 -13.92 9.75
C LEU A 811 -9.57 -13.11 10.84
N ARG A 812 -9.98 -13.26 12.12
CA ARG A 812 -9.35 -12.58 13.26
C ARG A 812 -7.84 -12.80 13.38
N GLY A 813 -7.30 -13.92 12.87
CA GLY A 813 -5.84 -14.14 12.83
C GLY A 813 -5.11 -13.21 11.86
N MET A 814 -5.75 -12.86 10.74
CA MET A 814 -5.16 -12.02 9.68
C MET A 814 -5.09 -10.54 10.09
N LEU A 815 -5.96 -10.09 11.00
CA LEU A 815 -5.93 -8.74 11.58
C LEU A 815 -4.68 -8.47 12.44
N GLY A 816 -4.02 -9.52 12.94
CA GLY A 816 -2.78 -9.43 13.72
C GLY A 816 -1.53 -9.77 12.92
N HIS A 817 -1.63 -9.90 11.59
CA HIS A 817 -0.51 -10.28 10.74
C HIS A 817 0.54 -9.14 10.63
N TYR A 818 1.83 -9.46 10.51
CA TYR A 818 2.88 -8.43 10.48
C TYR A 818 2.89 -7.59 9.19
N ASP A 819 2.47 -8.19 8.07
CA ASP A 819 2.24 -7.50 6.80
C ASP A 819 0.92 -6.73 6.82
N GLY A 820 1.02 -5.40 6.73
CA GLY A 820 -0.10 -4.47 6.73
C GLY A 820 -1.04 -4.59 5.53
N TYR A 821 -0.58 -5.09 4.38
CA TYR A 821 -1.46 -5.37 3.24
C TYR A 821 -2.36 -6.59 3.52
N LEU A 822 -1.85 -7.61 4.21
CA LEU A 822 -2.69 -8.74 4.64
C LEU A 822 -3.67 -8.33 5.73
N GLN A 823 -3.26 -7.48 6.69
CA GLN A 823 -4.22 -6.86 7.62
C GLN A 823 -5.32 -6.11 6.85
N ALA A 824 -4.93 -5.31 5.85
CA ALA A 824 -5.85 -4.45 5.12
C ALA A 824 -6.95 -5.24 4.39
N ARG A 825 -6.58 -6.33 3.70
CA ARG A 825 -7.53 -7.26 3.05
C ARG A 825 -8.55 -7.85 4.04
N ALA A 826 -8.15 -8.10 5.28
CA ALA A 826 -9.07 -8.56 6.32
C ALA A 826 -10.02 -7.46 6.81
N VAL A 827 -9.58 -6.20 6.88
CA VAL A 827 -10.45 -5.07 7.29
C VAL A 827 -11.60 -4.84 6.30
N TRP A 828 -11.37 -5.05 5.00
CA TRP A 828 -12.43 -4.99 3.97
C TRP A 828 -13.53 -6.04 4.16
N VAL A 829 -13.17 -7.26 4.57
CA VAL A 829 -14.13 -8.35 4.76
C VAL A 829 -14.96 -8.15 6.03
N LEU A 830 -14.37 -7.60 7.10
CA LEU A 830 -14.98 -7.50 8.44
C LEU A 830 -16.42 -6.95 8.47
N PRO A 831 -16.77 -5.80 7.84
CA PRO A 831 -18.13 -5.24 7.90
C PRO A 831 -19.24 -6.14 7.35
N HIS A 832 -18.89 -7.13 6.54
CA HIS A 832 -19.83 -8.10 5.97
C HIS A 832 -20.08 -9.32 6.88
N LEU A 833 -19.27 -9.48 7.95
CA LEU A 833 -19.31 -10.62 8.88
C LEU A 833 -20.16 -10.32 10.13
N GLY A 834 -21.36 -9.78 9.91
CA GLY A 834 -22.35 -9.52 10.97
C GLY A 834 -22.03 -8.36 11.89
N ALA A 835 -22.77 -8.26 12.99
CA ALA A 835 -22.74 -7.11 13.90
C ALA A 835 -21.38 -6.96 14.61
N GLU A 836 -20.77 -8.07 15.01
CA GLU A 836 -19.43 -8.10 15.62
C GLU A 836 -18.35 -7.68 14.61
N GLY A 837 -18.45 -8.10 13.35
CA GLY A 837 -17.56 -7.67 12.27
C GLY A 837 -17.58 -6.15 12.07
N LYS A 838 -18.79 -5.57 11.93
CA LYS A 838 -18.97 -4.10 11.90
C LYS A 838 -18.44 -3.41 13.16
N ARG A 839 -18.66 -3.98 14.35
CA ARG A 839 -18.16 -3.42 15.62
C ARG A 839 -16.63 -3.34 15.66
N ILE A 840 -15.94 -4.36 15.15
CA ILE A 840 -14.48 -4.36 15.04
C ILE A 840 -14.02 -3.27 14.06
N THR A 841 -14.58 -3.19 12.85
CA THR A 841 -14.17 -2.14 11.89
C THR A 841 -14.46 -0.72 12.40
N ARG A 842 -15.59 -0.48 13.08
CA ARG A 842 -15.85 0.81 13.74
C ARG A 842 -14.78 1.16 14.78
N SER A 843 -14.24 0.20 15.53
CA SER A 843 -13.18 0.46 16.50
C SER A 843 -11.83 0.83 15.85
N LEU A 844 -11.59 0.44 14.60
CA LEU A 844 -10.40 0.83 13.84
C LEU A 844 -10.42 2.33 13.44
N LEU A 845 -11.57 3.01 13.49
CA LEU A 845 -11.68 4.47 13.37
C LEU A 845 -11.06 5.22 14.57
N GLU A 846 -10.68 4.50 15.63
CA GLU A 846 -9.91 5.00 16.78
C GLU A 846 -8.42 4.65 16.71
N SER A 847 -7.95 3.96 15.66
CA SER A 847 -6.53 3.60 15.50
C SER A 847 -5.63 4.85 15.52
N PRO A 848 -4.44 4.83 16.15
CA PRO A 848 -3.49 5.93 16.03
C PRO A 848 -2.94 6.09 14.60
N ASP A 849 -2.90 5.01 13.82
CA ASP A 849 -2.48 5.05 12.42
C ASP A 849 -3.58 5.60 11.50
N ALA A 850 -3.18 6.52 10.60
CA ALA A 850 -4.08 7.17 9.66
C ALA A 850 -4.52 6.25 8.52
N SER A 851 -3.66 5.34 8.05
CA SER A 851 -4.01 4.40 6.96
C SER A 851 -5.07 3.41 7.42
N THR A 852 -4.97 2.94 8.67
CA THR A 852 -5.97 2.10 9.34
C THR A 852 -7.32 2.82 9.48
N ARG A 853 -7.34 4.11 9.89
CA ARG A 853 -8.57 4.90 9.99
C ARG A 853 -9.21 5.15 8.61
N LEU A 854 -8.40 5.50 7.61
CA LEU A 854 -8.81 5.68 6.21
C LEU A 854 -9.46 4.39 5.67
N LEU A 855 -8.77 3.26 5.83
CA LEU A 855 -9.25 1.96 5.39
C LEU A 855 -10.53 1.54 6.10
N ALA A 856 -10.59 1.66 7.42
CA ALA A 856 -11.79 1.30 8.18
C ALA A 856 -13.01 2.14 7.77
N PHE A 857 -12.82 3.42 7.44
CA PHE A 857 -13.86 4.25 6.84
C PHE A 857 -14.27 3.74 5.45
N ARG A 858 -13.31 3.48 4.56
CA ARG A 858 -13.54 2.91 3.22
C ARG A 858 -14.32 1.58 3.26
N SER A 859 -13.92 0.64 4.12
CA SER A 859 -14.57 -0.67 4.25
C SER A 859 -15.99 -0.58 4.80
N LEU A 860 -16.25 0.30 5.78
CA LEU A 860 -17.60 0.57 6.25
C LEU A 860 -18.47 1.22 5.16
N ARG A 861 -17.92 2.20 4.42
CA ARG A 861 -18.58 2.88 3.30
C ARG A 861 -18.98 1.89 2.19
N GLY A 862 -18.06 1.01 1.79
CA GLY A 862 -18.33 -0.07 0.82
C GLY A 862 -19.34 -1.12 1.31
N ALA A 863 -19.51 -1.26 2.63
CA ALA A 863 -20.50 -2.15 3.25
C ALA A 863 -21.84 -1.46 3.60
N GLY A 864 -22.14 -0.34 2.94
CA GLY A 864 -23.42 0.38 3.08
C GLY A 864 -23.63 1.00 4.46
N GLU A 865 -22.56 1.33 5.17
CA GLU A 865 -22.67 2.05 6.44
C GLU A 865 -23.01 3.53 6.20
N ASP A 866 -24.14 3.98 6.73
CA ASP A 866 -24.56 5.37 6.64
C ASP A 866 -23.81 6.26 7.65
N PHE A 867 -22.92 7.11 7.13
CA PHE A 867 -22.18 8.11 7.90
C PHE A 867 -22.88 9.47 7.99
N LEU A 868 -23.86 9.73 7.12
CA LEU A 868 -24.60 11.00 7.05
C LEU A 868 -25.73 11.05 8.08
N GLY A 869 -26.38 9.92 8.33
CA GLY A 869 -27.64 9.84 9.06
C GLY A 869 -28.79 10.18 8.10
N GLY A 870 -29.46 9.15 7.61
CA GLY A 870 -30.52 9.25 6.62
C GLY A 870 -31.69 10.16 7.02
N ALA A 871 -32.60 10.37 6.08
CA ALA A 871 -33.59 11.47 6.04
C ALA A 871 -34.52 11.67 7.27
N ALA A 872 -34.44 10.83 8.30
CA ALA A 872 -35.20 10.92 9.54
C ALA A 872 -34.50 11.65 10.72
N GLN A 873 -33.22 12.04 10.63
CA GLN A 873 -32.54 12.75 11.74
C GLN A 873 -31.80 14.04 11.34
N LEU A 874 -32.42 15.18 11.66
CA LEU A 874 -31.81 16.51 11.64
C LEU A 874 -30.89 16.76 12.85
N ILE A 875 -29.90 15.88 13.08
CA ILE A 875 -28.86 16.07 14.10
C ILE A 875 -27.48 15.88 13.44
N PRO A 876 -26.75 16.97 13.10
CA PRO A 876 -25.49 16.85 12.39
C PRO A 876 -24.35 16.39 13.31
N GLY A 877 -23.74 15.26 12.96
CA GLY A 877 -22.35 14.97 13.32
C GLY A 877 -22.13 14.40 14.73
N GLY A 878 -22.46 13.12 14.91
CA GLY A 878 -21.68 12.26 15.80
C GLY A 878 -20.31 11.98 15.15
N LEU A 879 -20.29 11.12 14.13
CA LEU A 879 -19.05 10.62 13.52
C LEU A 879 -18.44 11.58 12.48
N LEU A 880 -19.24 12.21 11.62
CA LEU A 880 -18.73 13.23 10.68
C LEU A 880 -18.08 14.43 11.37
N ARG A 881 -18.57 14.81 12.56
CA ARG A 881 -17.98 15.88 13.37
C ARG A 881 -16.55 15.55 13.77
N LYS A 882 -16.32 14.35 14.31
CA LYS A 882 -14.96 13.85 14.62
C LYS A 882 -14.01 14.04 13.44
N PHE A 883 -14.44 13.70 12.23
CA PHE A 883 -13.60 13.85 11.04
C PHE A 883 -13.31 15.30 10.64
N TYR A 884 -14.25 16.25 10.77
CA TYR A 884 -13.92 17.65 10.45
C TYR A 884 -13.24 18.41 11.61
N SER A 885 -13.51 18.08 12.88
CA SER A 885 -12.94 18.79 14.04
C SER A 885 -11.64 18.19 14.59
N GLU A 886 -11.52 16.86 14.63
CA GLU A 886 -10.49 16.16 15.42
C GLU A 886 -9.48 15.40 14.56
N GLU A 887 -9.88 14.82 13.42
CA GLU A 887 -8.99 14.04 12.55
C GLU A 887 -7.77 14.85 12.06
N PRO A 888 -6.53 14.45 12.41
CA PRO A 888 -5.32 15.14 11.98
C PRO A 888 -4.96 14.91 10.51
N SER A 889 -5.19 13.72 9.96
CA SER A 889 -4.75 13.35 8.61
C SER A 889 -5.59 14.00 7.52
N PRO A 890 -5.02 14.83 6.63
CA PRO A 890 -5.74 15.35 5.48
C PRO A 890 -6.17 14.25 4.51
N ALA A 891 -5.41 13.14 4.37
CA ALA A 891 -5.82 11.99 3.55
C ALA A 891 -7.10 11.29 4.08
N VAL A 892 -7.26 11.16 5.40
CA VAL A 892 -8.51 10.64 5.98
C VAL A 892 -9.65 11.63 5.75
N ARG A 893 -9.44 12.93 6.03
CA ARG A 893 -10.48 13.96 5.82
C ARG A 893 -10.91 14.08 4.35
N ARG A 894 -9.98 13.92 3.40
CA ARG A 894 -10.23 13.88 1.94
C ARG A 894 -11.22 12.79 1.58
N GLU A 895 -11.00 11.57 2.07
CA GLU A 895 -11.90 10.43 1.81
C GLU A 895 -13.30 10.66 2.40
N VAL A 896 -13.38 11.23 3.60
CA VAL A 896 -14.65 11.50 4.30
C VAL A 896 -15.42 12.65 3.66
N VAL A 897 -14.74 13.69 3.14
CA VAL A 897 -15.43 14.78 2.44
C VAL A 897 -15.90 14.35 1.04
N LEU A 898 -15.15 13.49 0.33
CA LEU A 898 -15.58 12.90 -0.95
C LEU A 898 -16.89 12.10 -0.82
N SER A 899 -17.10 11.37 0.29
CA SER A 899 -18.36 10.66 0.51
C SER A 899 -19.59 11.57 0.70
N LEU A 900 -19.40 12.89 0.73
CA LEU A 900 -20.47 13.88 0.78
C LEU A 900 -20.85 14.44 -0.60
N ARG A 901 -20.10 14.13 -1.67
CA ARG A 901 -20.33 14.63 -3.05
C ARG A 901 -21.78 14.43 -3.49
N ASP A 902 -22.26 13.20 -3.35
CA ASP A 902 -23.56 12.76 -3.86
C ASP A 902 -24.72 12.98 -2.86
N ALA A 903 -24.48 13.67 -1.74
CA ALA A 903 -25.53 14.09 -0.81
C ALA A 903 -26.19 15.41 -1.25
N ASN A 904 -27.41 15.71 -0.76
CA ASN A 904 -28.10 16.93 -1.18
C ASN A 904 -27.42 18.21 -0.65
N PRO A 905 -27.53 19.36 -1.35
CA PRO A 905 -26.80 20.59 -1.02
C PRO A 905 -26.96 21.05 0.44
N GLN A 906 -28.18 21.00 0.97
CA GLN A 906 -28.50 21.46 2.32
C GLN A 906 -27.91 20.55 3.41
N GLN A 907 -27.89 19.23 3.19
CA GLN A 907 -27.24 18.26 4.08
C GLN A 907 -25.72 18.45 4.10
N LYS A 908 -25.07 18.48 2.93
CA LYS A 908 -23.60 18.50 2.86
C LYS A 908 -22.99 19.83 3.26
N ALA A 909 -23.67 20.97 3.01
CA ALA A 909 -23.07 22.29 3.14
C ALA A 909 -22.48 22.61 4.53
N THR A 910 -23.11 22.14 5.61
CA THR A 910 -22.58 22.36 6.97
C THR A 910 -21.26 21.64 7.18
N SER A 911 -21.19 20.34 6.85
CA SER A 911 -20.01 19.51 7.05
C SER A 911 -18.86 19.91 6.12
N VAL A 912 -19.15 20.16 4.84
CA VAL A 912 -18.13 20.57 3.84
C VAL A 912 -17.52 21.93 4.21
N SER A 913 -18.29 22.87 4.75
CA SER A 913 -17.75 24.15 5.26
C SER A 913 -16.72 23.94 6.39
N TYR A 914 -16.91 22.97 7.28
CA TYR A 914 -15.93 22.64 8.31
C TYR A 914 -14.69 21.92 7.75
N PHE A 915 -14.85 21.04 6.75
CA PHE A 915 -13.71 20.43 6.06
C PHE A 915 -12.88 21.48 5.29
N LEU A 916 -13.52 22.43 4.62
CA LEU A 916 -12.85 23.55 3.93
C LEU A 916 -12.10 24.48 4.90
N ARG A 917 -12.63 24.72 6.10
CA ARG A 917 -11.92 25.47 7.17
C ARG A 917 -10.61 24.78 7.61
N ARG A 918 -10.42 23.50 7.27
CA ARG A 918 -9.21 22.69 7.54
C ARG A 918 -8.30 22.55 6.29
N CYS A 919 -8.59 23.26 5.21
CA CYS A 919 -7.82 23.21 3.95
C CYS A 919 -6.54 24.05 4.05
N SER A 920 -5.47 23.56 3.42
CA SER A 920 -4.21 24.29 3.24
C SER A 920 -4.10 24.83 1.82
N ALA A 921 -3.53 26.02 1.66
CA ALA A 921 -3.13 26.56 0.37
C ALA A 921 -2.10 25.68 -0.39
N SER A 922 -1.48 24.72 0.30
CA SER A 922 -0.44 23.81 -0.21
C SER A 922 -0.90 22.35 -0.39
N ASP A 923 -2.21 22.08 -0.32
CA ASP A 923 -2.80 20.73 -0.43
C ASP A 923 -3.90 20.71 -1.51
N PRO A 924 -3.53 20.70 -2.80
CA PRO A 924 -4.48 20.82 -3.91
C PRO A 924 -5.43 19.62 -4.02
N ALA A 925 -4.99 18.40 -3.67
CA ALA A 925 -5.85 17.22 -3.65
C ALA A 925 -6.95 17.33 -2.59
N TYR A 926 -6.65 17.92 -1.43
CA TYR A 926 -7.65 18.15 -0.37
C TYR A 926 -8.64 19.26 -0.76
N LEU A 927 -8.13 20.31 -1.41
CA LEU A 927 -8.96 21.38 -1.98
C LEU A 927 -9.92 20.82 -3.05
N GLU A 928 -9.41 19.97 -3.95
CA GLU A 928 -10.22 19.37 -5.02
C GLU A 928 -11.27 18.41 -4.46
N ALA A 929 -10.91 17.56 -3.50
CA ALA A 929 -11.87 16.71 -2.79
C ALA A 929 -13.00 17.51 -2.11
N CYS A 930 -12.66 18.65 -1.48
CA CYS A 930 -13.67 19.56 -0.94
C CYS A 930 -14.46 20.30 -2.04
N GLY A 931 -13.85 20.54 -3.20
CA GLY A 931 -14.45 21.13 -4.39
C GLY A 931 -15.54 20.25 -4.98
N LEU A 932 -15.21 18.99 -5.30
CA LEU A 932 -16.16 17.95 -5.71
C LEU A 932 -17.29 17.80 -4.69
N ALA A 933 -16.95 17.74 -3.39
CA ALA A 933 -17.94 17.69 -2.33
C ALA A 933 -18.88 18.91 -2.28
N SER A 934 -18.46 20.06 -2.80
CA SER A 934 -19.24 21.31 -2.79
C SER A 934 -20.19 21.48 -3.97
N GLU A 935 -20.16 20.58 -4.96
CA GLU A 935 -20.88 20.76 -6.23
C GLU A 935 -22.40 20.89 -6.05
N GLY A 936 -22.99 21.93 -6.65
CA GLY A 936 -24.40 22.29 -6.48
C GLY A 936 -24.75 22.92 -5.12
N ALA A 937 -23.75 23.32 -4.33
CA ALA A 937 -23.88 23.89 -2.99
C ALA A 937 -22.88 25.04 -2.71
N GLU A 938 -22.17 25.52 -3.73
CA GLU A 938 -20.97 26.36 -3.65
C GLU A 938 -21.22 27.68 -2.93
N ASP A 939 -22.28 28.41 -3.30
CA ASP A 939 -22.65 29.69 -2.68
C ASP A 939 -23.04 29.54 -1.20
N LEU A 940 -23.77 28.46 -0.86
CA LEU A 940 -24.18 28.15 0.50
C LEU A 940 -22.98 27.76 1.37
N ILE A 941 -22.05 26.99 0.81
CA ILE A 941 -20.81 26.55 1.47
C ILE A 941 -19.85 27.71 1.67
N TRP A 942 -19.61 28.52 0.64
CA TRP A 942 -18.69 29.66 0.73
C TRP A 942 -19.20 30.72 1.71
N SER A 943 -20.48 31.06 1.66
CA SER A 943 -21.09 32.01 2.60
C SER A 943 -20.98 31.53 4.05
N ARG A 944 -21.19 30.23 4.30
CA ARG A 944 -21.01 29.61 5.62
C ARG A 944 -19.54 29.59 6.05
N LEU A 945 -18.63 29.21 5.16
CA LEU A 945 -17.18 29.20 5.43
C LEU A 945 -16.67 30.59 5.79
N LYS A 946 -17.07 31.63 5.04
CA LYS A 946 -16.70 33.03 5.30
C LYS A 946 -17.05 33.46 6.73
N ILE A 947 -18.26 33.12 7.19
CA ILE A 947 -18.72 33.36 8.57
C ILE A 947 -17.93 32.50 9.57
N LEU A 948 -17.78 31.19 9.31
CA LEU A 948 -17.05 30.26 10.20
C LEU A 948 -15.55 30.56 10.33
N ALA A 949 -14.97 31.28 9.37
CA ALA A 949 -13.59 31.75 9.37
C ALA A 949 -13.43 33.19 9.91
N GLY A 950 -14.53 33.91 10.16
CA GLY A 950 -14.51 35.30 10.64
C GLY A 950 -14.11 36.34 9.58
N ILE A 951 -14.22 36.01 8.29
CA ILE A 951 -13.71 36.85 7.20
C ILE A 951 -14.74 37.91 6.80
N SER A 952 -14.56 39.13 7.31
CA SER A 952 -15.43 40.28 7.01
C SER A 952 -14.93 41.12 5.82
N LEU A 953 -13.61 41.32 5.68
CA LEU A 953 -13.01 42.23 4.71
C LEU A 953 -12.46 41.50 3.48
N ALA A 954 -12.71 42.04 2.29
CA ALA A 954 -12.37 41.41 1.01
C ALA A 954 -10.86 41.35 0.73
N LEU A 955 -10.09 42.31 1.23
CA LEU A 955 -8.66 42.42 0.97
C LEU A 955 -7.84 41.48 1.87
N GLU A 956 -8.32 41.22 3.09
CA GLU A 956 -7.64 40.48 4.16
C GLU A 956 -7.77 38.95 4.06
N TRP A 957 -8.20 38.41 2.91
CA TRP A 957 -8.36 36.96 2.74
C TRP A 957 -7.03 36.21 2.89
N PRO A 958 -6.94 35.19 3.77
CA PRO A 958 -5.84 34.25 3.76
C PRO A 958 -5.74 33.53 2.41
N GLU A 959 -4.52 33.18 1.99
CA GLU A 959 -4.25 32.50 0.71
C GLU A 959 -5.12 31.24 0.50
N ALA A 960 -5.33 30.46 1.57
CA ALA A 960 -6.19 29.28 1.54
C ALA A 960 -7.66 29.63 1.22
N PHE A 961 -8.19 30.75 1.74
CA PHE A 961 -9.56 31.18 1.44
C PHE A 961 -9.67 31.75 0.01
N ALA A 962 -8.62 32.39 -0.50
CA ALA A 962 -8.56 32.76 -1.93
C ALA A 962 -8.57 31.51 -2.83
N LYS A 963 -7.76 30.48 -2.53
CA LYS A 963 -7.74 29.18 -3.26
C LYS A 963 -9.07 28.43 -3.17
N ILE A 964 -9.76 28.46 -2.02
CA ILE A 964 -11.12 27.91 -1.89
C ILE A 964 -12.11 28.68 -2.77
N THR A 965 -12.07 30.01 -2.75
CA THR A 965 -12.95 30.84 -3.59
C THR A 965 -12.70 30.58 -5.09
N TRP A 966 -11.44 30.37 -5.48
CA TRP A 966 -11.03 30.01 -6.84
C TRP A 966 -11.51 28.63 -7.30
N ARG A 967 -11.54 27.60 -6.43
CA ARG A 967 -12.10 26.27 -6.78
C ARG A 967 -13.64 26.26 -6.78
N LEU A 968 -14.28 27.03 -5.89
CA LEU A 968 -15.74 27.04 -5.76
C LEU A 968 -16.43 27.99 -6.75
N ARG A 969 -15.80 29.12 -7.12
CA ARG A 969 -16.31 30.13 -8.06
C ARG A 969 -17.73 30.66 -7.75
N PRO A 970 -18.09 30.88 -6.46
CA PRO A 970 -19.47 31.17 -6.05
C PRO A 970 -19.92 32.56 -6.49
N SER A 971 -21.18 32.71 -6.92
CA SER A 971 -21.75 34.00 -7.37
C SER A 971 -21.69 35.08 -6.28
N THR A 972 -21.90 34.68 -5.02
CA THR A 972 -21.82 35.53 -3.83
C THR A 972 -20.43 36.14 -3.58
N ALA A 973 -19.37 35.66 -4.23
CA ALA A 973 -18.03 36.25 -4.13
C ALA A 973 -17.73 37.36 -5.14
N ILE A 974 -18.54 37.56 -6.19
CA ILE A 974 -18.24 38.50 -7.30
C ILE A 974 -17.88 39.90 -6.80
N LEU A 975 -18.65 40.45 -5.85
CA LEU A 975 -18.40 41.78 -5.29
C LEU A 975 -17.11 41.91 -4.47
N ASP A 976 -16.62 40.82 -3.86
CA ASP A 976 -15.35 40.83 -3.13
C ASP A 976 -14.17 40.57 -4.07
N LEU A 977 -14.32 39.69 -5.05
CA LEU A 977 -13.34 39.46 -6.13
C LEU A 977 -13.08 40.75 -6.92
N ARG A 978 -14.13 41.51 -7.24
CA ARG A 978 -14.05 42.86 -7.83
C ARG A 978 -13.17 43.80 -7.00
N LYS A 979 -13.41 43.89 -5.67
CA LYS A 979 -12.60 44.72 -4.76
C LYS A 979 -11.15 44.27 -4.73
N ARG A 980 -10.89 42.96 -4.76
CA ARG A 980 -9.52 42.41 -4.75
C ARG A 980 -8.76 42.75 -6.02
N ALA A 981 -9.34 42.48 -7.20
CA ALA A 981 -8.68 42.75 -8.48
C ALA A 981 -8.35 44.24 -8.67
N LEU A 982 -9.27 45.13 -8.30
CA LEU A 982 -9.10 46.58 -8.44
C LEU A 982 -8.17 47.21 -7.38
N SER A 983 -7.86 46.54 -6.27
CA SER A 983 -7.07 47.14 -5.18
C SER A 983 -5.57 47.04 -5.41
N GLU A 984 -4.90 48.20 -5.46
CA GLU A 984 -3.44 48.33 -5.55
C GLU A 984 -2.72 48.00 -4.23
N SER A 985 -3.45 47.71 -3.14
CA SER A 985 -2.86 47.24 -1.88
C SER A 985 -2.60 45.72 -1.84
N LEU A 986 -2.87 45.01 -2.93
CA LEU A 986 -2.60 43.58 -3.09
C LEU A 986 -1.52 43.38 -4.17
N SER A 987 -0.75 42.29 -4.06
CA SER A 987 0.19 41.91 -5.13
C SER A 987 -0.55 41.59 -6.43
N ASP A 988 0.10 41.81 -7.58
CA ASP A 988 -0.50 41.53 -8.87
C ASP A 988 -0.93 40.06 -9.01
N ASP A 989 -0.20 39.10 -8.42
CA ASP A 989 -0.62 37.69 -8.37
C ASP A 989 -1.98 37.50 -7.66
N ALA A 990 -2.18 38.18 -6.52
CA ALA A 990 -3.42 38.09 -5.74
C ALA A 990 -4.59 38.81 -6.43
N ARG A 991 -4.30 39.78 -7.30
CA ARG A 991 -5.27 40.50 -8.15
C ARG A 991 -5.62 39.69 -9.41
N ILE A 992 -4.62 39.11 -10.07
CA ILE A 992 -4.74 38.17 -11.19
C ILE A 992 -5.56 36.95 -10.76
N MET A 993 -5.28 36.36 -9.61
CA MET A 993 -6.06 35.24 -9.09
C MET A 993 -7.56 35.58 -8.89
N ALA A 994 -7.88 36.83 -8.54
CA ALA A 994 -9.27 37.28 -8.46
C ALA A 994 -9.91 37.43 -9.86
N VAL A 995 -9.14 37.92 -10.85
CA VAL A 995 -9.54 37.93 -12.27
C VAL A 995 -9.78 36.51 -12.81
N GLU A 996 -8.88 35.57 -12.53
CA GLU A 996 -9.05 34.16 -12.94
C GLU A 996 -10.27 33.52 -12.27
N THR A 997 -10.48 33.77 -10.97
CA THR A 997 -11.65 33.24 -10.25
C THR A 997 -12.96 33.70 -10.88
N LEU A 998 -13.03 34.98 -11.28
CA LEU A 998 -14.15 35.51 -12.05
C LEU A 998 -14.26 34.82 -13.42
N ALA A 999 -13.15 34.73 -14.18
CA ALA A 999 -13.11 34.17 -15.52
C ALA A 999 -13.57 32.70 -15.65
N PHE A 1000 -13.60 31.93 -14.55
CA PHE A 1000 -14.13 30.55 -14.53
C PHE A 1000 -15.60 30.43 -14.07
N SER A 1001 -16.29 31.52 -13.76
CA SER A 1001 -17.73 31.54 -13.45
C SER A 1001 -18.55 32.07 -14.63
N ARG A 1002 -19.76 31.55 -14.89
CA ARG A 1002 -20.62 31.91 -16.03
C ARG A 1002 -21.81 32.75 -15.57
N ASP A 1003 -21.55 34.03 -15.31
CA ASP A 1003 -22.52 35.02 -14.84
C ASP A 1003 -22.36 36.32 -15.68
N ILE A 1004 -23.45 37.03 -15.95
CA ILE A 1004 -23.40 38.32 -16.67
C ILE A 1004 -22.78 39.44 -15.82
N GLU A 1005 -22.88 39.37 -14.49
CA GLU A 1005 -22.20 40.30 -13.58
C GLU A 1005 -20.68 40.04 -13.49
N VAL A 1006 -20.24 38.80 -13.74
CA VAL A 1006 -18.82 38.47 -13.95
C VAL A 1006 -18.28 39.17 -15.19
N VAL A 1007 -19.01 39.11 -16.32
CA VAL A 1007 -18.60 39.79 -17.56
C VAL A 1007 -18.49 41.31 -17.35
N ARG A 1008 -19.50 41.93 -16.71
CA ARG A 1008 -19.49 43.36 -16.36
C ARG A 1008 -18.31 43.71 -15.44
N THR A 1009 -18.05 42.89 -14.43
CA THR A 1009 -16.92 43.06 -13.50
C THR A 1009 -15.57 42.98 -14.20
N LEU A 1010 -15.39 42.01 -15.11
CA LEU A 1010 -14.15 41.88 -15.89
C LEU A 1010 -13.98 43.04 -16.87
N ILE A 1011 -15.05 43.56 -17.48
CA ILE A 1011 -15.00 44.75 -18.35
C ILE A 1011 -14.55 46.01 -17.58
N GLU A 1012 -14.88 46.13 -16.30
CA GLU A 1012 -14.34 47.19 -15.45
C GLU A 1012 -12.85 46.97 -15.14
N ILE A 1013 -12.47 45.77 -14.68
CA ILE A 1013 -11.06 45.46 -14.37
C ILE A 1013 -10.17 45.59 -15.61
N ALA A 1014 -10.69 45.24 -16.79
CA ALA A 1014 -10.07 45.39 -18.11
C ALA A 1014 -9.75 46.85 -18.50
N LYS A 1015 -10.24 47.86 -17.76
CA LYS A 1015 -9.83 49.28 -17.94
C LYS A 1015 -8.60 49.66 -17.11
N SER A 1016 -8.14 48.77 -16.22
CA SER A 1016 -6.93 48.96 -15.43
C SER A 1016 -5.67 48.95 -16.30
N LYS A 1017 -4.65 49.68 -15.86
CA LYS A 1017 -3.28 49.59 -16.39
C LYS A 1017 -2.55 48.38 -15.77
N GLY A 1018 -1.36 48.06 -16.29
CA GLY A 1018 -0.53 46.96 -15.77
C GLY A 1018 -1.05 45.56 -16.14
N PRO A 1019 -0.51 44.50 -15.50
CA PRO A 1019 -0.76 43.11 -15.89
C PRO A 1019 -2.20 42.68 -15.60
N VAL A 1020 -2.80 43.11 -14.48
CA VAL A 1020 -4.17 42.75 -14.07
C VAL A 1020 -5.20 43.13 -15.14
N GLY A 1021 -5.12 44.36 -15.67
CA GLY A 1021 -6.01 44.80 -16.75
C GLY A 1021 -5.74 44.11 -18.09
N LYS A 1022 -4.48 43.76 -18.39
CA LYS A 1022 -4.13 42.95 -19.56
C LYS A 1022 -4.74 41.55 -19.47
N GLU A 1023 -4.69 40.93 -18.29
CA GLU A 1023 -5.20 39.59 -18.06
C GLU A 1023 -6.74 39.54 -18.08
N ALA A 1024 -7.41 40.56 -17.52
CA ALA A 1024 -8.86 40.69 -17.65
C ALA A 1024 -9.31 40.83 -19.13
N ARG A 1025 -8.56 41.58 -19.95
CA ARG A 1025 -8.80 41.64 -21.41
C ARG A 1025 -8.55 40.29 -22.09
N ARG A 1026 -7.48 39.57 -21.73
CA ARG A 1026 -7.20 38.21 -22.25
C ARG A 1026 -8.36 37.25 -22.02
N TRP A 1027 -8.87 37.19 -20.78
CA TRP A 1027 -10.01 36.34 -20.47
C TRP A 1027 -11.29 36.78 -21.17
N LEU A 1028 -11.60 38.08 -21.27
CA LEU A 1028 -12.78 38.54 -22.00
C LEU A 1028 -12.80 38.08 -23.46
N PHE A 1029 -11.66 38.17 -24.17
CA PHE A 1029 -11.56 37.73 -25.57
C PHE A 1029 -11.63 36.21 -25.69
N HIS A 1030 -10.80 35.47 -24.92
CA HIS A 1030 -10.79 34.00 -24.93
C HIS A 1030 -12.18 33.40 -24.66
N LEU A 1031 -12.92 33.99 -23.71
CA LEU A 1031 -14.19 33.45 -23.28
C LEU A 1031 -15.34 33.84 -24.20
N ALA A 1032 -15.30 35.03 -24.82
CA ALA A 1032 -16.25 35.43 -25.87
C ALA A 1032 -16.21 34.51 -27.11
N GLU A 1033 -15.07 33.88 -27.40
CA GLU A 1033 -14.93 32.92 -28.50
C GLU A 1033 -15.12 31.45 -28.05
N THR A 1034 -15.24 31.19 -26.74
CA THR A 1034 -15.40 29.85 -26.17
C THR A 1034 -16.64 29.71 -25.29
N ARG A 1035 -16.51 29.60 -23.97
CA ARG A 1035 -17.60 29.24 -23.04
C ARG A 1035 -18.64 30.34 -22.76
N TRP A 1036 -18.49 31.53 -23.35
CA TRP A 1036 -19.45 32.64 -23.34
C TRP A 1036 -19.85 33.10 -24.76
N SER A 1037 -19.59 32.29 -25.79
CA SER A 1037 -19.93 32.61 -27.20
C SER A 1037 -21.42 32.85 -27.42
N ASP A 1038 -22.27 32.12 -26.68
CA ASP A 1038 -23.72 32.31 -26.63
C ASP A 1038 -24.16 33.66 -26.06
N LEU A 1039 -23.33 34.31 -25.23
CA LEU A 1039 -23.63 35.62 -24.63
C LEU A 1039 -23.42 36.79 -25.60
N ASN A 1040 -22.86 36.54 -26.80
CA ASN A 1040 -22.59 37.54 -27.84
C ASN A 1040 -21.98 38.84 -27.28
N LEU A 1041 -20.76 38.76 -26.74
CA LEU A 1041 -20.17 39.85 -25.97
C LEU A 1041 -19.67 41.04 -26.81
N ALA A 1042 -19.56 40.91 -28.13
CA ALA A 1042 -18.96 41.94 -28.99
C ALA A 1042 -19.63 43.33 -28.90
N PRO A 1043 -20.97 43.47 -28.88
CA PRO A 1043 -21.62 44.78 -28.70
C PRO A 1043 -21.33 45.39 -27.32
N LEU A 1044 -21.26 44.56 -26.27
CA LEU A 1044 -20.96 44.99 -24.90
C LEU A 1044 -19.50 45.47 -24.78
N LEU A 1045 -18.56 44.78 -25.42
CA LEU A 1045 -17.15 45.15 -25.47
C LEU A 1045 -16.92 46.45 -26.27
N LYS A 1046 -17.59 46.62 -27.42
CA LYS A 1046 -17.60 47.87 -28.21
C LYS A 1046 -18.17 49.03 -27.38
N ALA A 1047 -19.32 48.85 -26.73
CA ALA A 1047 -19.96 49.88 -25.91
C ALA A 1047 -19.13 50.34 -24.70
N HIS A 1048 -18.17 49.53 -24.23
CA HIS A 1048 -17.29 49.86 -23.11
C HIS A 1048 -15.88 50.31 -23.53
N GLY A 1049 -15.57 50.37 -24.83
CA GLY A 1049 -14.25 50.75 -25.34
C GLY A 1049 -13.16 49.71 -25.10
N ILE A 1050 -13.52 48.42 -25.04
CA ILE A 1050 -12.55 47.31 -24.86
C ILE A 1050 -12.05 46.80 -26.22
N ILE A 1051 -12.86 46.92 -27.27
CA ILE A 1051 -12.51 46.75 -28.68
C ILE A 1051 -13.02 47.94 -29.48
N GLU A 1052 -12.39 48.24 -30.61
CA GLU A 1052 -12.73 49.40 -31.43
C GLU A 1052 -14.05 49.21 -32.21
N GLN A 1053 -14.63 50.32 -32.67
CA GLN A 1053 -15.67 50.27 -33.69
C GLN A 1053 -15.00 50.07 -35.05
N GLU A 1054 -15.13 48.86 -35.59
CA GLU A 1054 -14.88 48.59 -37.01
C GLU A 1054 -15.78 49.49 -37.89
N ASN A 1055 -15.20 50.04 -38.95
CA ASN A 1055 -15.91 50.58 -40.12
C ASN A 1055 -16.06 49.47 -41.17
#